data_AF-A0A1I2GTE1-F1
#
_entry.id   AF-A0A1I2GTE1-F1
#
_cell.length_a   1.000
_cell.length_b   1.000
_cell.length_c   1.000
_cell.angle_alpha   90.00
_cell.angle_beta   90.00
_cell.angle_gamma   90.00
#
_symmetry.space_group_name_H-M   'P 1'
#
loop_
_entity.id
_entity.type
_entity.pdbx_description
1 polymer ?
#
loop_
_entity_poly.entity_id
_entity_poly.type
_entity_poly.pdbx_seq_one_letter_code
_entity_poly.pdbx_strand_id
1 'polypeptide(L)'
;MFLVLPLVLKAEIVKFDALSDSLRRDLRLNSFLLVDHHAFEESDMDKLFAAQIPLAFQIDSANSSFLENKLSRSLPQQKLIPVIADFELSFSTSNKLVVITPDQLDQMSLKQWEKDTLTHQKAFTIHELLQLRIDHQTEGALASLMKLWRLSGKMPNFLSANYADWEQTADLVTALNKHPKIFGVVLDGEKPLENVNWKGYPGRNTNGCFSFPIPAGGVNNLVPYKAGYQFSPDIIMDSPVNLHFPKLFKAVKLAADYGLTDHFIFKNGEIYNTKRPDNEDILNHGVRFVEDPERGGVAWFEDRAYLDAGIQSRTILHPNFTITAWIKPTELDNNNSILGKGRDFVMKLHDGGLTYTMQGVKDYWNKNVKIPVDQWTFIGLVHSEYNNQISFYVNGELVGQEQLVHPYKESDYTLLIGNNLWEEFFVGYMDEVKIWERELSDAEMLEQYTGTQVEPKRYAYYWAWAALFFLVLWILFRNYIRVRQQLLKRREKHSKEEPQLVIPEPSQTFQEKVSFFGGLKLINETNENLALKLSPKLKQLFILIFLHSVDGQQGISTKQLSGILWPGMSPQKAKNTRGTNIQNLKTVLASCSHIRLVFQNKLWFLEIDEPCYSDYADALCRVRRLEQANDLSAIETELPRLLAILKKGSLLPNMNESWLDPYISRTSDRIIDLGIKLFQLLDQKKHADLIYEVAEVISLHDPLNEPALQKKLNILTQDGKLGLARSVYDHFKKLYFEMYQEDYPKDFKILTSR
;
A
#
# COMPACT_ATOMS: atom_id res chain seq x y z
N MET A 1 44.88 53.42 -24.28
CA MET A 1 44.15 53.61 -23.01
C MET A 1 42.85 52.82 -23.12
N PHE A 2 42.88 51.52 -22.81
CA PHE A 2 41.69 50.66 -22.80
C PHE A 2 41.07 50.77 -21.40
N LEU A 3 39.88 51.37 -21.32
CA LEU A 3 39.05 51.34 -20.12
C LEU A 3 38.45 49.94 -19.98
N VAL A 4 38.98 49.17 -19.03
CA VAL A 4 38.35 47.96 -18.53
C VAL A 4 37.20 48.41 -17.62
N LEU A 5 35.94 48.27 -18.08
CA LEU A 5 34.80 48.33 -17.18
C LEU A 5 34.87 47.11 -16.24
N PRO A 6 34.83 47.29 -14.91
CA PRO A 6 34.67 46.16 -14.02
C PRO A 6 33.25 45.62 -14.22
N LEU A 7 33.17 44.37 -14.68
CA LEU A 7 31.93 43.60 -14.66
C LEU A 7 31.57 43.41 -13.18
N VAL A 8 30.72 44.28 -12.63
CA VAL A 8 30.17 44.13 -11.28
C VAL A 8 29.29 42.88 -11.32
N LEU A 9 29.83 41.76 -10.84
CA LEU A 9 29.08 40.55 -10.53
C LEU A 9 27.96 40.95 -9.56
N LYS A 10 26.73 41.09 -10.06
CA LYS A 10 25.54 41.24 -9.23
C LYS A 10 25.44 39.98 -8.35
N ALA A 11 25.62 40.10 -7.03
CA ALA A 11 25.25 38.98 -6.17
C ALA A 11 23.74 38.76 -6.21
N GLU A 12 23.39 37.49 -6.05
CA GLU A 12 22.06 36.96 -6.17
C GLU A 12 21.45 36.87 -4.75
N ILE A 13 20.40 37.63 -4.48
CA ILE A 13 19.57 37.42 -3.28
C ILE A 13 18.64 36.25 -3.59
N VAL A 14 18.71 35.18 -2.80
CA VAL A 14 17.94 33.95 -3.06
C VAL A 14 17.20 33.53 -1.80
N LYS A 15 15.94 33.13 -1.94
CA LYS A 15 15.15 32.54 -0.85
C LYS A 15 15.68 31.15 -0.51
N PHE A 16 15.65 30.75 0.76
CA PHE A 16 16.16 29.46 1.21
C PHE A 16 15.60 28.26 0.42
N ASP A 17 14.30 28.22 0.18
CA ASP A 17 13.64 27.14 -0.57
C ASP A 17 14.02 27.09 -2.06
N ALA A 18 14.57 28.18 -2.60
CA ALA A 18 15.06 28.24 -3.98
C ALA A 18 16.52 27.78 -4.12
N LEU A 19 17.19 27.46 -3.00
CA LEU A 19 18.55 26.92 -3.03
C LEU A 19 18.56 25.46 -3.48
N SER A 20 19.65 25.07 -4.14
CA SER A 20 19.94 23.66 -4.40
C SER A 20 20.18 22.89 -3.10
N ASP A 21 19.91 21.58 -3.11
CA ASP A 21 20.08 20.72 -1.94
C ASP A 21 21.49 20.73 -1.36
N SER A 22 22.52 20.91 -2.20
CA SER A 22 23.89 21.04 -1.73
C SER A 22 24.10 22.31 -0.92
N LEU A 23 23.56 23.44 -1.36
CA LEU A 23 23.70 24.72 -0.65
C LEU A 23 22.86 24.72 0.63
N ARG A 24 21.64 24.16 0.60
CA ARG A 24 20.84 23.97 1.82
C ARG A 24 21.58 23.07 2.82
N ARG A 25 22.19 21.98 2.36
CA ARG A 25 23.01 21.10 3.19
C ARG A 25 24.18 21.85 3.83
N ASP A 26 24.89 22.68 3.08
CA ASP A 26 26.00 23.45 3.63
C ASP A 26 25.53 24.36 4.77
N LEU A 27 24.34 24.96 4.66
CA LEU A 27 23.73 25.72 5.77
C LEU A 27 23.39 24.82 6.97
N ARG A 28 22.74 23.67 6.72
CA ARG A 28 22.36 22.71 7.78
C ARG A 28 23.54 22.20 8.61
N LEU A 29 24.72 22.08 8.01
CA LEU A 29 25.92 21.50 8.63
C LEU A 29 26.85 22.51 9.30
N ASN A 30 26.47 23.79 9.28
CA ASN A 30 27.23 24.88 9.89
C ASN A 30 26.37 25.65 10.90
N SER A 31 27.04 26.11 11.95
CA SER A 31 26.55 27.07 12.93
C SER A 31 27.09 28.46 12.58
N PHE A 32 26.29 29.47 12.89
CA PHE A 32 26.53 30.87 12.60
C PHE A 32 26.20 31.67 13.87
N LEU A 33 27.03 32.68 14.14
CA LEU A 33 26.70 33.69 15.13
C LEU A 33 25.63 34.60 14.54
N LEU A 34 24.46 34.64 15.18
CA LEU A 34 23.35 35.47 14.72
C LEU A 34 23.48 36.87 15.29
N VAL A 35 23.67 37.84 14.39
CA VAL A 35 23.77 39.27 14.69
C VAL A 35 22.40 39.90 14.54
N ASP A 36 21.87 40.41 15.65
CA ASP A 36 20.68 41.26 15.68
C ASP A 36 21.11 42.73 15.69
N HIS A 37 20.50 43.55 14.84
CA HIS A 37 20.78 44.98 14.72
C HIS A 37 20.60 45.76 16.03
N HIS A 38 19.73 45.31 16.94
CA HIS A 38 19.55 45.96 18.25
C HIS A 38 20.68 45.68 19.24
N ALA A 39 21.52 44.68 18.95
CA ALA A 39 22.42 44.09 19.93
C ALA A 39 23.89 44.41 19.71
N PHE A 40 24.30 45.23 18.73
CA PHE A 40 25.73 45.45 18.43
C PHE A 40 26.08 46.91 18.06
N GLU A 41 27.11 47.46 18.71
CA GLU A 41 27.70 48.77 18.35
C GLU A 41 28.66 48.66 17.16
N GLU A 42 28.98 49.78 16.50
CA GLU A 42 29.81 49.82 15.29
C GLU A 42 31.24 49.30 15.52
N SER A 43 31.83 49.53 16.70
CA SER A 43 33.17 49.05 17.06
C SER A 43 33.27 47.53 17.21
N ASP A 44 32.17 46.86 17.57
CA ASP A 44 32.15 45.40 17.77
C ASP A 44 31.95 44.67 16.45
N MET A 45 31.26 45.30 15.50
CA MET A 45 31.12 44.77 14.14
C MET A 45 32.49 44.63 13.44
N ASP A 46 33.38 45.60 13.62
CA ASP A 46 34.73 45.53 13.03
C ASP A 46 35.56 44.37 13.63
N LYS A 47 35.43 44.13 14.94
CA LYS A 47 36.04 42.98 15.62
C LYS A 47 35.44 41.66 15.13
N LEU A 48 34.12 41.58 14.98
CA LEU A 48 33.39 40.42 14.46
C LEU A 48 33.87 40.02 13.06
N PHE A 49 33.99 40.99 12.15
CA PHE A 49 34.49 40.73 10.81
C PHE A 49 35.96 40.30 10.82
N ALA A 50 36.78 40.88 11.70
CA ALA A 50 38.19 40.50 11.86
C ALA A 50 38.35 39.08 12.44
N ALA A 51 37.42 38.61 13.26
CA ALA A 51 37.47 37.31 13.90
C ALA A 51 37.19 36.12 12.95
N GLN A 52 36.73 36.38 11.71
CA GLN A 52 36.48 35.36 10.67
C GLN A 52 35.52 34.23 11.08
N ILE A 53 34.59 34.51 11.98
CA ILE A 53 33.56 33.57 12.41
C ILE A 53 32.41 33.57 11.40
N PRO A 54 31.76 32.42 11.14
CA PRO A 54 30.50 32.35 10.39
C PRO A 54 29.42 33.30 10.96
N LEU A 55 28.92 34.23 10.16
CA LEU A 55 27.91 35.21 10.57
C LEU A 55 26.57 34.97 9.85
N ALA A 56 25.48 35.19 10.58
CA ALA A 56 24.13 35.33 10.06
C ALA A 56 23.51 36.61 10.61
N PHE A 57 22.52 37.17 9.93
CA PHE A 57 21.88 38.42 10.34
C PHE A 57 20.39 38.23 10.56
N GLN A 58 19.83 38.86 11.60
CA GLN A 58 18.39 38.98 11.77
C GLN A 58 18.02 40.46 11.70
N ILE A 59 17.12 40.80 10.76
CA ILE A 59 16.81 42.19 10.40
C ILE A 59 15.32 42.33 10.17
N ASP A 60 14.77 43.50 10.51
CA ASP A 60 13.41 43.94 10.22
C ASP A 60 13.39 44.95 9.05
N SER A 61 12.21 45.17 8.46
CA SER A 61 12.08 46.00 7.26
C SER A 61 12.60 47.44 7.42
N ALA A 62 12.57 47.98 8.65
CA ALA A 62 13.05 49.31 8.96
C ALA A 62 14.58 49.46 8.84
N ASN A 63 15.33 48.36 8.94
CA ASN A 63 16.79 48.39 9.06
C ASN A 63 17.52 47.68 7.90
N SER A 64 16.88 47.51 6.74
CA SER A 64 17.53 46.93 5.56
C SER A 64 18.80 47.69 5.14
N SER A 65 18.81 49.01 5.31
CA SER A 65 19.93 49.91 5.00
C SER A 65 21.15 49.71 5.92
N PHE A 66 20.96 49.19 7.14
CA PHE A 66 22.05 48.82 8.03
C PHE A 66 22.90 47.70 7.43
N LEU A 67 22.24 46.64 6.95
CA LEU A 67 22.93 45.49 6.37
C LEU A 67 23.62 45.85 5.05
N GLU A 68 22.96 46.64 4.19
CA GLU A 68 23.54 47.14 2.94
C GLU A 68 24.83 47.93 3.20
N ASN A 69 24.78 48.89 4.13
CA ASN A 69 25.96 49.69 4.50
C ASN A 69 27.10 48.84 5.06
N LYS A 70 26.80 47.86 5.93
CA LYS A 70 27.84 47.03 6.54
C LYS A 70 28.51 46.07 5.56
N LEU A 71 27.72 45.35 4.76
CA LEU A 71 28.24 44.43 3.75
C LEU A 71 29.03 45.15 2.64
N SER A 72 28.80 46.45 2.42
CA SER A 72 29.58 47.25 1.48
C SER A 72 30.99 47.62 1.98
N ARG A 73 31.23 47.61 3.30
CA ARG A 73 32.47 48.11 3.93
C ARG A 73 33.44 47.01 4.36
N SER A 74 32.93 45.86 4.79
CA SER A 74 33.73 44.71 5.23
C SER A 74 33.01 43.42 4.86
N LEU A 75 33.70 42.55 4.15
CA LEU A 75 33.12 41.31 3.62
C LEU A 75 33.60 40.13 4.46
N PRO A 76 32.68 39.37 5.08
CA PRO A 76 33.01 38.02 5.52
C PRO A 76 33.59 37.22 4.34
N GLN A 77 34.62 36.41 4.56
CA GLN A 77 35.11 35.45 3.55
C GLN A 77 34.04 34.40 3.16
N GLN A 78 32.91 34.38 3.88
CA GLN A 78 31.78 33.50 3.66
C GLN A 78 31.08 33.74 2.31
N LYS A 79 31.01 32.69 1.49
CA LYS A 79 30.31 32.73 0.19
C LYS A 79 28.79 32.88 0.30
N LEU A 80 28.20 32.32 1.36
CA LEU A 80 26.77 32.34 1.65
C LEU A 80 26.56 33.03 2.99
N ILE A 81 25.73 34.06 3.02
CA ILE A 81 25.38 34.78 4.24
C ILE A 81 23.88 34.61 4.49
N PRO A 82 23.50 33.85 5.54
CA PRO A 82 22.10 33.70 5.93
C PRO A 82 21.55 35.01 6.52
N VAL A 83 20.34 35.38 6.11
CA VAL A 83 19.61 36.52 6.63
C VAL A 83 18.20 36.09 7.00
N ILE A 84 17.86 36.18 8.29
CA ILE A 84 16.52 35.92 8.82
C ILE A 84 15.71 37.20 8.68
N ALA A 85 14.71 37.20 7.81
CA ALA A 85 13.85 38.36 7.52
C ALA A 85 12.49 37.91 6.99
N ASP A 86 11.44 38.68 7.29
CA ASP A 86 10.06 38.47 6.85
C ASP A 86 9.65 39.37 5.66
N PHE A 87 10.63 40.04 5.03
CA PHE A 87 10.43 40.95 3.91
C PHE A 87 11.49 40.74 2.81
N GLU A 88 11.28 41.32 1.63
CA GLU A 88 12.22 41.21 0.52
C GLU A 88 13.37 42.23 0.64
N LEU A 89 14.60 41.75 0.53
CA LEU A 89 15.80 42.59 0.50
C LEU A 89 16.05 43.08 -0.94
N SER A 90 16.35 44.38 -1.07
CA SER A 90 16.57 45.02 -2.38
C SER A 90 17.87 45.83 -2.42
N PHE A 91 19.02 45.15 -2.38
CA PHE A 91 20.33 45.78 -2.57
C PHE A 91 21.33 44.83 -3.21
N SER A 92 22.45 45.36 -3.72
CA SER A 92 23.49 44.56 -4.38
C SER A 92 24.70 44.37 -3.47
N THR A 93 25.17 43.14 -3.36
CA THR A 93 26.40 42.81 -2.62
C THR A 93 27.33 41.99 -3.53
N SER A 94 28.52 41.61 -3.04
CA SER A 94 29.40 40.64 -3.70
C SER A 94 29.16 39.19 -3.27
N ASN A 95 28.45 38.98 -2.14
CA ASN A 95 28.27 37.68 -1.50
C ASN A 95 26.82 37.22 -1.67
N LYS A 96 26.59 35.93 -1.87
CA LYS A 96 25.23 35.41 -2.06
C LYS A 96 24.45 35.48 -0.74
N LEU A 97 23.40 36.28 -0.71
CA LEU A 97 22.52 36.40 0.46
C LEU A 97 21.42 35.35 0.37
N VAL A 98 21.21 34.63 1.48
CA VAL A 98 20.16 33.62 1.61
C VAL A 98 19.12 34.13 2.57
N VAL A 99 17.94 34.46 2.05
CA VAL A 99 16.81 34.93 2.88
C VAL A 99 16.04 33.73 3.42
N ILE A 100 15.89 33.67 4.75
CA ILE A 100 15.15 32.66 5.48
C ILE A 100 14.04 33.37 6.25
N THR A 101 12.80 32.94 6.08
CA THR A 101 11.69 33.53 6.85
C THR A 101 11.60 32.86 8.22
N PRO A 102 11.20 33.59 9.29
CA PRO A 102 11.12 33.03 10.64
C PRO A 102 10.27 31.75 10.78
N ASP A 103 9.28 31.55 9.92
CA ASP A 103 8.41 30.37 9.87
C ASP A 103 9.06 29.13 9.22
N GLN A 104 10.21 29.28 8.54
CA GLN A 104 10.96 28.18 7.92
C GLN A 104 11.95 27.50 8.86
N LEU A 105 12.06 27.95 10.11
CA LEU A 105 13.05 27.46 11.08
C LEU A 105 12.41 27.15 12.43
N ASP A 106 12.99 26.18 13.13
CA ASP A 106 12.64 25.94 14.52
C ASP A 106 13.32 26.99 15.41
N GLN A 107 12.56 27.57 16.33
CA GLN A 107 13.04 28.62 17.23
C GLN A 107 12.81 28.23 18.69
N MET A 108 13.85 28.32 19.51
CA MET A 108 13.75 28.01 20.93
C MET A 108 14.87 28.67 21.74
N SER A 109 14.70 28.78 23.06
CA SER A 109 15.78 29.15 23.97
C SER A 109 16.44 27.92 24.59
N LEU A 110 17.76 27.95 24.83
CA LEU A 110 18.49 26.81 25.40
C LEU A 110 17.93 26.42 26.78
N LYS A 111 17.60 27.42 27.59
CA LYS A 111 17.04 27.23 28.93
C LYS A 111 15.65 26.59 28.89
N GLN A 112 14.84 26.95 27.90
CA GLN A 112 13.53 26.31 27.70
C GLN A 112 13.72 24.83 27.41
N TRP A 113 14.65 24.49 26.51
CA TRP A 113 14.96 23.11 26.19
C TRP A 113 15.47 22.32 27.39
N GLU A 114 16.38 22.87 28.19
CA GLU A 114 16.93 22.20 29.37
C GLU A 114 15.86 21.83 30.41
N LYS A 115 14.81 22.64 30.53
CA LYS A 115 13.70 22.39 31.44
C LYS A 115 12.73 21.33 30.94
N ASP A 116 12.62 21.14 29.63
CA ASP A 116 11.63 20.25 29.01
C ASP A 116 12.14 18.80 28.89
N THR A 117 12.43 18.17 30.04
CA THR A 117 13.03 16.83 30.09
C THR A 117 12.10 15.70 29.63
N LEU A 118 10.79 15.95 29.57
CA LEU A 118 9.76 14.95 29.24
C LEU A 118 9.45 14.88 27.73
N THR A 119 9.72 15.93 26.95
CA THR A 119 9.29 16.01 25.55
C THR A 119 10.37 16.39 24.53
N HIS A 120 11.67 16.25 24.88
CA HIS A 120 12.79 16.49 23.95
C HIS A 120 12.62 15.86 22.55
N GLN A 121 11.85 14.77 22.44
CA GLN A 121 11.55 14.05 21.20
C GLN A 121 10.54 14.75 20.27
N LYS A 122 9.71 15.67 20.77
CA LYS A 122 8.65 16.35 19.99
C LYS A 122 8.91 17.85 19.76
N ALA A 123 10.06 18.35 20.21
CA ALA A 123 10.35 19.79 20.23
C ALA A 123 10.62 20.40 18.84
N PHE A 124 10.92 19.59 17.83
CA PHE A 124 11.40 20.06 16.54
C PHE A 124 10.56 19.52 15.39
N THR A 125 10.41 20.32 14.32
CA THR A 125 9.59 19.98 13.15
C THR A 125 10.44 19.39 12.01
N ILE A 126 9.93 19.31 10.79
CA ILE A 126 10.73 19.00 9.58
C ILE A 126 11.62 20.16 9.11
N HIS A 127 11.52 21.34 9.71
CA HIS A 127 12.34 22.48 9.32
C HIS A 127 13.82 22.15 9.41
N GLU A 128 14.57 22.59 8.41
CA GLU A 128 15.96 22.17 8.24
C GLU A 128 16.93 22.91 9.17
N LEU A 129 16.52 24.07 9.68
CA LEU A 129 17.36 25.00 10.41
C LEU A 129 16.82 25.25 11.81
N LEU A 130 17.74 25.42 12.76
CA LEU A 130 17.44 25.72 14.16
C LEU A 130 18.09 27.06 14.57
N GLN A 131 17.26 28.00 15.00
CA GLN A 131 17.70 29.20 15.74
C GLN A 131 17.53 28.96 17.24
N LEU A 132 18.59 29.25 17.98
CA LEU A 132 18.67 28.98 19.40
C LEU A 132 19.19 30.19 20.17
N ARG A 133 18.43 30.62 21.18
CA ARG A 133 18.81 31.71 22.06
C ARG A 133 19.59 31.23 23.28
N ILE A 134 20.74 31.85 23.54
CA ILE A 134 21.58 31.54 24.69
C ILE A 134 21.24 32.52 25.84
N ASP A 135 20.45 32.05 26.81
CA ASP A 135 19.94 32.87 27.92
C ASP A 135 20.95 33.02 29.09
N HIS A 136 22.17 33.51 28.84
CA HIS A 136 23.23 33.85 29.82
C HIS A 136 23.69 32.79 30.87
N GLN A 137 24.97 32.92 31.24
CA GLN A 137 25.86 31.94 31.90
C GLN A 137 26.35 30.83 30.96
N THR A 138 27.58 31.02 30.50
CA THR A 138 28.33 30.17 29.57
C THR A 138 28.80 28.84 30.16
N GLU A 139 28.76 28.70 31.48
CA GLU A 139 29.25 27.53 32.16
C GLU A 139 28.38 26.31 31.81
N GLY A 140 28.92 25.40 30.99
CA GLY A 140 28.22 24.20 30.54
C GLY A 140 27.39 24.36 29.26
N ALA A 141 27.29 25.55 28.65
CA ALA A 141 26.47 25.77 27.44
C ALA A 141 26.85 24.83 26.28
N LEU A 142 28.14 24.60 26.06
CA LEU A 142 28.62 23.65 25.04
C LEU A 142 28.11 22.23 25.30
N ALA A 143 28.10 21.78 26.56
CA ALA A 143 27.61 20.45 26.92
C ALA A 143 26.11 20.31 26.64
N SER A 144 25.33 21.33 26.96
CA SER A 144 23.89 21.38 26.66
C SER A 144 23.62 21.39 25.15
N LEU A 145 24.36 22.19 24.37
CA LEU A 145 24.26 22.23 22.91
C LEU A 145 24.62 20.87 22.28
N MET A 146 25.69 20.24 22.76
CA MET A 146 26.08 18.91 22.29
C MET A 146 25.04 17.86 22.66
N LYS A 147 24.43 17.94 23.84
CA LYS A 147 23.33 17.06 24.26
C LYS A 147 22.11 17.25 23.35
N LEU A 148 21.72 18.49 23.07
CA LEU A 148 20.62 18.82 22.15
C LEU A 148 20.88 18.27 20.76
N TRP A 149 22.07 18.54 20.22
CA TRP A 149 22.45 18.09 18.89
C TRP A 149 22.47 16.55 18.79
N ARG A 150 23.00 15.87 19.81
CA ARG A 150 23.05 14.41 19.88
C ARG A 150 21.67 13.75 19.96
N LEU A 151 20.71 14.37 20.63
CA LEU A 151 19.36 13.84 20.82
C LEU A 151 18.44 14.16 19.64
N SER A 152 18.47 15.39 19.13
CA SER A 152 17.57 15.83 18.05
C SER A 152 18.10 15.51 16.64
N GLY A 153 19.41 15.26 16.51
CA GLY A 153 20.07 15.25 15.22
C GLY A 153 19.99 16.57 14.45
N LYS A 154 19.60 17.67 15.12
CA LYS A 154 19.61 19.01 14.54
C LYS A 154 20.77 19.80 15.11
N MET A 155 21.59 20.32 14.21
CA MET A 155 22.69 21.21 14.58
C MET A 155 22.11 22.58 14.93
N PRO A 156 22.52 23.23 16.03
CA PRO A 156 22.18 24.63 16.27
C PRO A 156 22.80 25.52 15.18
N ASN A 157 21.98 25.97 14.22
CA ASN A 157 22.46 26.73 13.06
C ASN A 157 22.66 28.20 13.38
N PHE A 158 21.73 28.84 14.10
CA PHE A 158 21.81 30.27 14.41
C PHE A 158 21.83 30.47 15.91
N LEU A 159 22.99 30.84 16.47
CA LEU A 159 23.11 31.13 17.90
C LEU A 159 22.99 32.64 18.12
N SER A 160 21.90 33.08 18.74
CA SER A 160 21.75 34.49 19.10
C SER A 160 22.47 34.75 20.43
N ALA A 161 23.42 35.67 20.41
CA ALA A 161 24.13 36.15 21.59
C ALA A 161 23.51 37.45 22.09
N ASN A 162 23.54 37.67 23.40
CA ASN A 162 23.38 39.01 23.95
C ASN A 162 24.68 39.80 23.76
N TYR A 163 24.57 41.12 23.61
CA TYR A 163 25.69 42.02 23.27
C TYR A 163 26.95 41.79 24.12
N ALA A 164 26.79 41.57 25.42
CA ALA A 164 27.92 41.42 26.34
C ALA A 164 28.72 40.11 26.19
N ASP A 165 28.15 39.08 25.56
CA ASP A 165 28.70 37.71 25.56
C ASP A 165 28.92 37.14 24.14
N TRP A 166 29.01 38.00 23.13
CA TRP A 166 29.13 37.55 21.74
C TRP A 166 30.42 36.77 21.48
N GLU A 167 31.55 37.14 22.10
CA GLU A 167 32.84 36.44 21.96
C GLU A 167 32.74 35.00 22.45
N GLN A 168 32.04 34.79 23.56
CA GLN A 168 31.85 33.45 24.11
C GLN A 168 30.90 32.62 23.23
N THR A 169 29.86 33.25 22.67
CA THR A 169 28.95 32.58 21.72
C THR A 169 29.68 32.24 20.42
N ALA A 170 30.59 33.10 19.97
CA ALA A 170 31.48 32.86 18.85
C ALA A 170 32.41 31.64 19.08
N ASP A 171 32.92 31.46 20.30
CA ASP A 171 33.67 30.25 20.67
C ASP A 171 32.80 28.99 20.57
N LEU A 172 31.53 29.06 21.00
CA LEU A 172 30.57 27.96 20.84
C LEU A 172 30.31 27.63 19.37
N VAL A 173 30.08 28.64 18.51
CA VAL A 173 29.92 28.46 17.06
C VAL A 173 31.14 27.76 16.46
N THR A 174 32.35 28.22 16.84
CA THR A 174 33.61 27.63 16.38
C THR A 174 33.75 26.18 16.83
N ALA A 175 33.41 25.88 18.08
CA ALA A 175 33.44 24.52 18.62
C ALA A 175 32.46 23.58 17.91
N LEU A 176 31.22 24.01 17.66
CA LEU A 176 30.20 23.25 16.93
C LEU A 176 30.63 22.95 15.49
N ASN A 177 31.22 23.93 14.81
CA ASN A 177 31.66 23.78 13.43
C ASN A 177 32.85 22.84 13.28
N LYS A 178 33.82 22.89 14.21
CA LYS A 178 34.99 22.00 14.22
C LYS A 178 34.66 20.54 14.58
N HIS A 179 33.52 20.29 15.23
CA HIS A 179 33.18 18.95 15.68
C HIS A 179 32.85 18.01 14.49
N PRO A 180 33.46 16.82 14.40
CA PRO A 180 33.11 15.83 13.39
C PRO A 180 31.64 15.43 13.49
N LYS A 181 31.00 15.23 12.34
CA LYS A 181 29.57 14.95 12.26
C LYS A 181 29.25 14.00 11.12
N ILE A 182 28.23 13.16 11.32
CA ILE A 182 27.61 12.33 10.29
C ILE A 182 26.22 12.87 9.99
N PHE A 183 25.83 12.92 8.73
CA PHE A 183 24.58 13.56 8.33
C PHE A 183 23.89 12.80 7.22
N GLY A 184 22.59 13.05 7.07
CA GLY A 184 21.77 12.37 6.10
C GLY A 184 20.32 12.82 6.12
N VAL A 185 19.47 12.00 5.50
CA VAL A 185 18.03 12.20 5.45
C VAL A 185 17.32 10.86 5.55
N VAL A 186 16.18 10.87 6.24
CA VAL A 186 15.23 9.76 6.28
C VAL A 186 13.98 10.15 5.49
N LEU A 187 13.60 9.34 4.51
CA LEU A 187 12.51 9.64 3.57
C LEU A 187 11.43 8.55 3.59
N ASP A 188 10.16 8.94 3.52
CA ASP A 188 9.04 8.09 3.08
C ASP A 188 8.69 8.48 1.63
N GLY A 189 9.07 7.64 0.68
CA GLY A 189 9.10 8.01 -0.75
C GLY A 189 10.07 9.17 -1.01
N GLU A 190 9.55 10.32 -1.40
CA GLU A 190 10.32 11.56 -1.62
C GLU A 190 10.19 12.57 -0.47
N LYS A 191 9.36 12.27 0.54
CA LYS A 191 9.07 13.21 1.63
C LYS A 191 9.93 12.91 2.86
N PRO A 192 10.42 13.94 3.58
CA PRO A 192 11.08 13.75 4.86
C PRO A 192 10.17 13.02 5.85
N LEU A 193 10.70 12.01 6.54
CA LEU A 193 9.96 11.26 7.56
C LEU A 193 10.22 11.84 8.95
N GLU A 194 9.14 12.19 9.64
CA GLU A 194 9.15 12.71 11.00
C GLU A 194 9.28 11.61 12.07
N ASN A 195 9.67 11.97 13.28
CA ASN A 195 9.67 11.14 14.48
C ASN A 195 10.40 9.80 14.31
N VAL A 196 11.59 9.83 13.73
CA VAL A 196 12.44 8.64 13.53
C VAL A 196 13.39 8.50 14.71
N ASN A 197 13.30 7.39 15.43
CA ASN A 197 14.19 7.02 16.52
C ASN A 197 15.42 6.28 15.99
N TRP A 198 16.45 6.11 16.83
CA TRP A 198 17.71 5.46 16.45
C TRP A 198 18.10 4.39 17.47
N LYS A 199 18.18 3.12 17.04
CA LYS A 199 18.50 2.00 17.93
C LYS A 199 19.89 2.15 18.53
N GLY A 200 20.03 1.82 19.81
CA GLY A 200 21.26 2.01 20.57
C GLY A 200 21.49 3.44 21.08
N TYR A 201 20.58 4.38 20.77
CA TYR A 201 20.66 5.77 21.22
C TYR A 201 19.36 6.22 21.91
N PRO A 202 19.17 5.89 23.20
CA PRO A 202 17.97 6.26 23.94
C PRO A 202 17.68 7.75 23.87
N GLY A 203 16.43 8.09 23.54
CA GLY A 203 15.96 9.47 23.42
C GLY A 203 16.40 10.22 22.16
N ARG A 204 17.15 9.57 21.25
CA ARG A 204 17.53 10.19 19.98
C ARG A 204 16.39 10.07 18.97
N ASN A 205 15.90 11.22 18.51
CA ASN A 205 14.79 11.33 17.56
C ASN A 205 15.08 12.42 16.51
N THR A 206 14.72 12.18 15.25
CA THR A 206 14.96 13.10 14.12
C THR A 206 13.74 13.27 13.23
N ASN A 207 13.65 14.44 12.59
CA ASN A 207 12.59 14.79 11.66
C ASN A 207 13.17 15.10 10.27
N GLY A 208 13.20 14.09 9.40
CA GLY A 208 13.69 14.24 8.04
C GLY A 208 15.22 14.27 7.94
N CYS A 209 15.79 15.47 7.75
CA CYS A 209 17.24 15.65 7.71
C CYS A 209 17.84 15.52 9.12
N PHE A 210 19.01 14.88 9.20
CA PHE A 210 19.73 14.73 10.46
C PHE A 210 21.23 15.00 10.29
N SER A 211 21.85 15.40 11.39
CA SER A 211 23.29 15.47 11.60
C SER A 211 23.57 15.11 13.06
N PHE A 212 24.46 14.15 13.31
CA PHE A 212 24.89 13.77 14.65
C PHE A 212 26.36 14.09 14.88
N PRO A 213 26.74 14.62 16.07
CA PRO A 213 28.13 14.74 16.45
C PRO A 213 28.73 13.35 16.69
N ILE A 214 29.94 13.10 16.18
CA ILE A 214 30.63 11.82 16.31
C ILE A 214 31.60 11.87 17.50
N PRO A 215 31.45 10.98 18.50
CA PRO A 215 32.38 10.93 19.62
C PRO A 215 33.78 10.49 19.17
N ALA A 216 34.82 10.98 19.84
CA ALA A 216 36.19 10.59 19.53
C ALA A 216 36.42 9.08 19.77
N GLY A 217 36.81 8.34 18.73
CA GLY A 217 37.39 6.99 18.87
C GLY A 217 36.42 5.80 18.78
N GLY A 218 35.19 5.96 18.27
CA GLY A 218 34.24 4.84 18.14
C GLY A 218 33.61 4.71 16.75
N VAL A 219 33.38 3.47 16.31
CA VAL A 219 32.49 3.14 15.19
C VAL A 219 31.07 3.03 15.74
N ASN A 220 30.14 3.79 15.16
CA ASN A 220 28.74 3.89 15.53
C ASN A 220 27.86 3.31 14.43
N ASN A 221 26.89 2.50 14.85
CA ASN A 221 25.87 1.96 13.97
C ASN A 221 24.66 2.88 13.99
N LEU A 222 24.35 3.50 12.86
CA LEU A 222 23.11 4.24 12.65
C LEU A 222 22.04 3.29 12.15
N VAL A 223 21.09 2.96 13.03
CA VAL A 223 19.96 2.08 12.73
C VAL A 223 18.67 2.84 13.01
N PRO A 224 18.00 3.41 11.98
CA PRO A 224 16.74 4.10 12.17
C PRO A 224 15.63 3.13 12.58
N TYR A 225 14.68 3.64 13.34
CA TYR A 225 13.54 2.90 13.83
C TYR A 225 12.30 3.77 13.95
N LYS A 226 11.16 3.26 13.49
CA LYS A 226 9.84 3.84 13.65
C LYS A 226 8.79 2.73 13.51
N ALA A 227 7.87 2.64 14.46
CA ALA A 227 6.76 1.67 14.41
C ALA A 227 5.98 1.81 13.08
N GLY A 228 5.65 0.67 12.47
CA GLY A 228 4.98 0.61 11.17
C GLY A 228 5.88 0.81 9.94
N TYR A 229 7.21 0.95 10.10
CA TYR A 229 8.15 1.12 8.99
C TYR A 229 9.34 0.15 9.04
N GLN A 230 9.78 -0.28 7.87
CA GLN A 230 11.10 -0.86 7.61
C GLN A 230 11.99 0.19 6.93
N PHE A 231 13.31 0.09 7.10
CA PHE A 231 14.28 1.02 6.50
C PHE A 231 15.25 0.30 5.56
N SER A 232 15.67 1.00 4.50
CA SER A 232 16.71 0.57 3.56
C SER A 232 17.72 1.70 3.30
N PRO A 233 19.03 1.47 3.51
CA PRO A 233 19.57 0.35 4.28
C PRO A 233 19.01 0.37 5.71
N ASP A 234 19.02 -0.77 6.38
CA ASP A 234 18.57 -0.90 7.77
C ASP A 234 19.65 -0.44 8.76
N ILE A 235 20.92 -0.53 8.38
CA ILE A 235 22.07 -0.10 9.18
C ILE A 235 23.12 0.62 8.32
N ILE A 236 23.72 1.67 8.89
CA ILE A 236 24.92 2.30 8.34
C ILE A 236 25.96 2.43 9.45
N MET A 237 27.17 1.95 9.21
CA MET A 237 28.30 2.19 10.10
C MET A 237 28.99 3.50 9.71
N ASP A 238 29.36 4.33 10.67
CA ASP A 238 30.27 5.44 10.38
C ASP A 238 31.69 4.90 10.07
N SER A 239 32.32 5.46 9.04
CA SER A 239 33.71 5.13 8.69
C SER A 239 34.39 6.38 8.15
N PRO A 240 35.70 6.57 8.36
CA PRO A 240 36.41 7.77 7.91
C PRO A 240 36.15 8.12 6.43
N VAL A 241 36.01 7.10 5.58
CA VAL A 241 35.75 7.26 4.14
C VAL A 241 34.34 7.77 3.86
N ASN A 242 33.35 7.33 4.65
CA ASN A 242 31.95 7.68 4.40
C ASN A 242 31.48 8.94 5.14
N LEU A 243 32.25 9.48 6.10
CA LEU A 243 31.83 10.60 6.95
C LEU A 243 31.33 11.82 6.17
N HIS A 244 31.99 12.13 5.05
CA HIS A 244 31.70 13.31 4.24
C HIS A 244 30.54 13.13 3.25
N PHE A 245 29.97 11.94 3.14
CA PHE A 245 28.87 11.66 2.23
C PHE A 245 27.52 11.63 2.96
N PRO A 246 26.46 12.22 2.37
CA PRO A 246 25.13 12.16 2.95
C PRO A 246 24.64 10.72 3.06
N LYS A 247 24.10 10.36 4.22
CA LYS A 247 23.41 9.09 4.43
C LYS A 247 21.96 9.21 3.97
N LEU A 248 21.45 8.17 3.34
CA LEU A 248 20.06 8.12 2.89
C LEU A 248 19.41 6.87 3.46
N PHE A 249 18.32 7.06 4.18
CA PHE A 249 17.46 6.00 4.67
C PHE A 249 16.09 6.13 4.02
N LYS A 250 15.67 5.11 3.28
CA LYS A 250 14.31 5.02 2.71
C LYS A 250 13.44 4.17 3.62
N ALA A 251 12.36 4.75 4.10
CA ALA A 251 11.35 4.08 4.90
C ALA A 251 10.28 3.47 3.99
N VAL A 252 9.82 2.28 4.35
CA VAL A 252 8.76 1.54 3.66
C VAL A 252 7.74 1.12 4.72
N LYS A 253 6.48 1.46 4.50
CA LYS A 253 5.40 1.06 5.42
C LYS A 253 5.23 -0.45 5.43
N LEU A 254 5.09 -1.01 6.62
CA LEU A 254 4.78 -2.42 6.82
C LEU A 254 3.31 -2.70 6.50
N ALA A 255 3.02 -3.92 6.05
CA ALA A 255 1.64 -4.39 5.93
C ALA A 255 1.01 -4.54 7.32
N ALA A 256 -0.31 -4.36 7.42
CA ALA A 256 -1.02 -4.42 8.70
C ALA A 256 -0.87 -5.77 9.43
N ASP A 257 -0.74 -6.87 8.69
CA ASP A 257 -0.54 -8.23 9.21
C ASP A 257 0.93 -8.64 9.30
N TYR A 258 1.87 -7.78 8.91
CA TYR A 258 3.30 -8.06 9.08
C TYR A 258 3.60 -8.26 10.56
N GLY A 259 4.26 -9.36 10.90
CA GLY A 259 4.59 -9.70 12.30
C GLY A 259 3.40 -10.19 13.14
N LEU A 260 2.19 -10.32 12.59
CA LEU A 260 1.04 -10.94 13.29
C LEU A 260 1.27 -12.45 13.41
N THR A 261 1.59 -12.92 14.61
CA THR A 261 1.91 -14.32 14.92
C THR A 261 0.71 -15.11 15.40
N ASP A 262 -0.22 -14.45 16.09
CA ASP A 262 -1.42 -15.09 16.61
C ASP A 262 -2.66 -14.24 16.38
N HIS A 263 -3.74 -14.89 15.97
CA HIS A 263 -5.07 -14.27 15.88
C HIS A 263 -6.12 -15.31 16.26
N PHE A 264 -6.53 -15.28 17.52
CA PHE A 264 -7.57 -16.14 18.07
C PHE A 264 -8.96 -15.57 17.74
N ILE A 265 -9.75 -16.37 17.05
CA ILE A 265 -11.15 -16.12 16.72
C ILE A 265 -12.02 -17.22 17.29
N PHE A 266 -13.27 -16.87 17.60
CA PHE A 266 -14.24 -17.79 18.17
C PHE A 266 -15.43 -17.88 17.23
N LYS A 267 -15.65 -19.02 16.58
CA LYS A 267 -16.72 -19.13 15.58
C LYS A 267 -17.25 -20.54 15.52
N ASN A 268 -18.55 -20.68 15.26
CA ASN A 268 -19.22 -21.98 15.12
C ASN A 268 -19.03 -22.90 16.34
N GLY A 269 -18.87 -22.33 17.54
CA GLY A 269 -18.68 -23.12 18.75
C GLY A 269 -17.25 -23.63 18.98
N GLU A 270 -16.26 -23.15 18.23
CA GLU A 270 -14.85 -23.56 18.33
C GLU A 270 -13.92 -22.33 18.40
N ILE A 271 -12.67 -22.57 18.83
CA ILE A 271 -11.58 -21.61 18.78
C ILE A 271 -10.63 -21.93 17.63
N TYR A 272 -10.19 -20.89 16.93
CA TYR A 272 -9.14 -21.01 15.91
C TYR A 272 -8.11 -19.91 16.08
N ASN A 273 -6.85 -20.25 15.95
CA ASN A 273 -5.80 -19.31 15.64
C ASN A 273 -5.59 -19.28 14.13
N THR A 274 -5.91 -18.18 13.47
CA THR A 274 -5.86 -18.10 11.99
C THR A 274 -4.44 -18.04 11.44
N LYS A 275 -3.42 -17.91 12.29
CA LYS A 275 -2.01 -17.81 11.90
C LYS A 275 -1.23 -19.10 12.09
N ARG A 276 -1.78 -20.06 12.84
CA ARG A 276 -1.16 -21.36 13.08
C ARG A 276 -1.71 -22.42 12.12
N PRO A 277 -0.90 -23.42 11.73
CA PRO A 277 -1.31 -24.48 10.80
C PRO A 277 -2.36 -25.42 11.40
N ASP A 278 -2.31 -25.65 12.71
CA ASP A 278 -3.26 -26.43 13.49
C ASP A 278 -3.60 -25.74 14.81
N ASN A 279 -4.66 -26.20 15.47
CA ASN A 279 -5.17 -25.67 16.74
C ASN A 279 -5.34 -26.78 17.79
N GLU A 280 -4.78 -27.97 17.54
CA GLU A 280 -4.97 -29.15 18.39
C GLU A 280 -4.28 -29.01 19.76
N ASP A 281 -3.26 -28.14 19.85
CA ASP A 281 -2.54 -27.89 21.10
C ASP A 281 -3.23 -26.88 22.02
N ILE A 282 -4.29 -26.19 21.56
CA ILE A 282 -5.06 -25.24 22.36
C ILE A 282 -5.96 -26.03 23.31
N LEU A 283 -5.80 -25.81 24.62
CA LEU A 283 -6.58 -26.50 25.65
C LEU A 283 -7.67 -25.58 26.20
N ASN A 284 -8.91 -26.04 26.12
CA ASN A 284 -10.06 -25.34 26.68
C ASN A 284 -10.39 -25.82 28.09
N HIS A 285 -10.25 -24.94 29.09
CA HIS A 285 -10.56 -25.20 30.49
C HIS A 285 -11.88 -24.56 30.91
N GLY A 286 -12.98 -24.87 30.21
CA GLY A 286 -14.33 -24.46 30.61
C GLY A 286 -14.88 -23.19 29.94
N VAL A 287 -14.16 -22.63 28.97
CA VAL A 287 -14.62 -21.50 28.17
C VAL A 287 -15.74 -21.96 27.22
N ARG A 288 -16.85 -21.25 27.24
CA ARG A 288 -17.99 -21.51 26.36
C ARG A 288 -17.91 -20.60 25.14
N PHE A 289 -18.40 -21.07 24.00
CA PHE A 289 -18.47 -20.26 22.78
C PHE A 289 -19.93 -19.95 22.49
N VAL A 290 -20.26 -18.66 22.39
CA VAL A 290 -21.63 -18.16 22.31
C VAL A 290 -21.77 -17.15 21.18
N GLU A 291 -22.98 -16.97 20.67
CA GLU A 291 -23.28 -15.95 19.64
C GLU A 291 -23.70 -14.64 20.32
N ASP A 292 -22.91 -13.59 20.14
CA ASP A 292 -23.17 -12.22 20.56
C ASP A 292 -23.84 -11.41 19.43
N PRO A 293 -24.86 -10.57 19.71
CA PRO A 293 -25.58 -9.81 18.69
C PRO A 293 -24.71 -8.82 17.89
N GLU A 294 -23.65 -8.29 18.51
CA GLU A 294 -22.77 -7.29 17.91
C GLU A 294 -21.60 -7.96 17.19
N ARG A 295 -21.02 -9.01 17.77
CA ARG A 295 -19.75 -9.60 17.28
C ARG A 295 -19.86 -10.99 16.65
N GLY A 296 -21.01 -11.66 16.74
CA GLY A 296 -21.17 -13.04 16.28
C GLY A 296 -20.57 -14.03 17.27
N GLY A 297 -19.88 -15.08 16.81
CA GLY A 297 -19.21 -16.02 17.70
C GLY A 297 -18.17 -15.32 18.60
N VAL A 298 -18.26 -15.52 19.91
CA VAL A 298 -17.34 -14.99 20.92
C VAL A 298 -17.05 -16.02 22.00
N ALA A 299 -15.95 -15.86 22.71
CA ALA A 299 -15.64 -16.66 23.90
C ALA A 299 -16.30 -16.04 25.14
N TRP A 300 -16.92 -16.89 25.95
CA TRP A 300 -17.52 -16.57 27.25
C TRP A 300 -16.74 -17.27 28.35
N PHE A 301 -16.11 -16.46 29.21
CA PHE A 301 -15.33 -16.90 30.36
C PHE A 301 -16.19 -16.75 31.61
N GLU A 302 -16.51 -17.87 32.24
CA GLU A 302 -17.34 -17.96 33.45
C GLU A 302 -16.52 -18.51 34.61
N ASP A 303 -16.68 -17.94 35.80
CA ASP A 303 -15.99 -18.33 37.03
C ASP A 303 -14.45 -18.39 36.87
N ARG A 304 -13.92 -19.60 36.67
CA ARG A 304 -12.48 -19.90 36.56
C ARG A 304 -12.11 -20.45 35.18
N ALA A 305 -12.95 -20.20 34.17
CA ALA A 305 -12.71 -20.66 32.81
C ALA A 305 -11.52 -19.93 32.18
N TYR A 306 -10.70 -20.65 31.42
CA TYR A 306 -9.59 -20.07 30.66
C TYR A 306 -9.18 -20.96 29.49
N LEU A 307 -8.32 -20.43 28.63
CA LEU A 307 -7.69 -21.19 27.54
C LEU A 307 -6.18 -21.24 27.76
N ASP A 308 -5.56 -22.39 27.55
CA ASP A 308 -4.13 -22.50 27.32
C ASP A 308 -3.89 -22.45 25.81
N ALA A 309 -3.13 -21.46 25.33
CA ALA A 309 -2.86 -21.28 23.92
C ALA A 309 -1.84 -22.30 23.35
N GLY A 310 -1.52 -23.37 24.07
CA GLY A 310 -0.77 -24.50 23.58
C GLY A 310 0.74 -24.27 23.50
N ILE A 311 1.48 -25.33 23.17
CA ILE A 311 2.95 -25.33 23.17
C ILE A 311 3.54 -24.33 22.16
N GLN A 312 2.83 -24.06 21.06
CA GLN A 312 3.25 -23.07 20.06
C GLN A 312 3.30 -21.63 20.63
N SER A 313 2.52 -21.34 21.68
CA SER A 313 2.56 -20.04 22.37
C SER A 313 3.78 -19.81 23.26
N ARG A 314 4.70 -20.78 23.36
CA ARG A 314 5.91 -20.61 24.17
C ARG A 314 6.91 -19.65 23.54
N THR A 315 6.91 -19.52 22.22
CA THR A 315 7.89 -18.74 21.44
C THR A 315 7.37 -17.39 20.96
N ILE A 316 6.37 -16.82 21.62
CA ILE A 316 5.77 -15.52 21.27
C ILE A 316 5.97 -14.52 22.40
N LEU A 317 5.62 -13.26 22.14
CA LEU A 317 5.87 -12.12 23.02
C LEU A 317 7.38 -11.93 23.24
N HIS A 318 8.14 -11.81 22.15
CA HIS A 318 9.50 -11.28 22.18
C HIS A 318 9.49 -9.81 22.60
N PRO A 319 10.59 -9.19 23.09
CA PRO A 319 10.60 -7.86 23.69
C PRO A 319 10.00 -6.68 22.90
N ASN A 320 9.68 -6.84 21.61
CA ASN A 320 8.88 -5.88 20.86
C ASN A 320 7.59 -6.56 20.41
N PHE A 321 6.47 -6.19 21.01
CA PHE A 321 5.20 -6.83 20.70
C PHE A 321 4.01 -5.90 20.87
N THR A 322 2.91 -6.25 20.19
CA THR A 322 1.61 -5.60 20.36
C THR A 322 0.55 -6.64 20.59
N ILE A 323 -0.36 -6.39 21.53
CA ILE A 323 -1.53 -7.22 21.75
C ILE A 323 -2.78 -6.37 21.63
N THR A 324 -3.80 -6.90 20.95
CA THR A 324 -5.13 -6.31 20.91
C THR A 324 -6.20 -7.34 21.20
N ALA A 325 -7.30 -6.93 21.81
CA ALA A 325 -8.47 -7.76 21.99
C ALA A 325 -9.73 -6.90 22.05
N TRP A 326 -10.86 -7.50 21.71
CA TRP A 326 -12.17 -7.00 22.14
C TRP A 326 -12.55 -7.70 23.43
N ILE A 327 -12.92 -6.94 24.45
CA ILE A 327 -13.38 -7.47 25.73
C ILE A 327 -14.70 -6.83 26.16
N LYS A 328 -15.51 -7.58 26.88
CA LYS A 328 -16.72 -7.12 27.54
C LYS A 328 -16.79 -7.81 28.91
N PRO A 329 -16.12 -7.25 29.93
CA PRO A 329 -16.15 -7.81 31.28
C PRO A 329 -17.58 -7.70 31.84
N THR A 330 -18.06 -8.72 32.53
CA THR A 330 -19.38 -8.67 33.22
C THR A 330 -19.23 -8.36 34.69
N GLU A 331 -18.04 -8.55 35.23
CA GLU A 331 -17.65 -8.16 36.57
C GLU A 331 -16.23 -7.59 36.54
N LEU A 332 -15.96 -6.74 37.52
CA LEU A 332 -14.63 -6.20 37.77
C LEU A 332 -14.34 -6.36 39.24
N ASP A 333 -13.16 -6.88 39.55
CA ASP A 333 -12.64 -6.98 40.89
C ASP A 333 -11.26 -6.29 40.97
N ASN A 334 -10.47 -6.67 41.98
CA ASN A 334 -9.11 -6.15 42.09
C ASN A 334 -8.25 -6.54 40.89
N ASN A 335 -8.41 -7.73 40.30
CA ASN A 335 -7.55 -8.21 39.22
C ASN A 335 -8.29 -9.20 38.30
N ASN A 336 -8.64 -8.78 37.08
CA ASN A 336 -9.22 -9.64 36.05
C ASN A 336 -8.19 -9.89 34.94
N SER A 337 -7.59 -11.09 34.87
CA SER A 337 -6.51 -11.37 33.92
C SER A 337 -7.01 -11.66 32.51
N ILE A 338 -6.63 -10.80 31.56
CA ILE A 338 -6.96 -10.98 30.15
C ILE A 338 -5.98 -11.97 29.51
N LEU A 339 -4.68 -11.75 29.71
CA LEU A 339 -3.61 -12.62 29.23
C LEU A 339 -2.50 -12.76 30.28
N GLY A 340 -1.97 -13.97 30.44
CA GLY A 340 -0.86 -14.24 31.34
C GLY A 340 0.16 -15.19 30.72
N LYS A 341 1.45 -14.90 30.91
CA LYS A 341 2.56 -15.76 30.45
C LYS A 341 3.72 -15.66 31.44
N GLY A 342 3.88 -16.71 32.24
CA GLY A 342 4.94 -16.77 33.24
C GLY A 342 4.85 -15.66 34.29
N ARG A 343 6.03 -15.19 34.74
CA ARG A 343 6.16 -14.18 35.81
C ARG A 343 6.29 -12.75 35.29
N ASP A 344 6.78 -12.60 34.07
CA ASP A 344 7.20 -11.31 33.50
C ASP A 344 6.16 -10.73 32.52
N PHE A 345 5.04 -11.43 32.30
CA PHE A 345 3.95 -10.91 31.48
C PHE A 345 2.57 -11.25 32.05
N VAL A 346 1.86 -10.22 32.52
CA VAL A 346 0.42 -10.26 32.73
C VAL A 346 -0.22 -8.97 32.23
N MET A 347 -1.26 -9.12 31.40
CA MET A 347 -2.15 -8.06 30.96
C MET A 347 -3.52 -8.28 31.62
N LYS A 348 -3.95 -7.33 32.43
CA LYS A 348 -5.16 -7.48 33.26
C LYS A 348 -5.91 -6.16 33.44
N LEU A 349 -7.08 -6.23 34.05
CA LEU A 349 -7.80 -5.08 34.56
C LEU A 349 -7.60 -5.02 36.08
N HIS A 350 -7.10 -3.89 36.58
CA HIS A 350 -7.01 -3.58 38.00
C HIS A 350 -8.02 -2.48 38.33
N ASP A 351 -9.08 -2.81 39.08
CA ASP A 351 -10.23 -1.92 39.33
C ASP A 351 -10.82 -1.29 38.05
N GLY A 352 -10.84 -2.08 36.97
CA GLY A 352 -11.28 -1.70 35.62
C GLY A 352 -10.25 -0.93 34.78
N GLY A 353 -9.09 -0.54 35.34
CA GLY A 353 -8.02 0.10 34.58
C GLY A 353 -7.11 -0.93 33.91
N LEU A 354 -6.75 -0.71 32.65
CA LEU A 354 -5.83 -1.61 31.93
C LEU A 354 -4.44 -1.56 32.55
N THR A 355 -3.88 -2.73 32.86
CA THR A 355 -2.65 -2.89 33.62
C THR A 355 -1.73 -3.93 33.00
N TYR A 356 -0.44 -3.59 32.94
CA TYR A 356 0.64 -4.52 32.66
C TYR A 356 1.44 -4.79 33.93
N THR A 357 1.65 -6.06 34.27
CA THR A 357 2.35 -6.47 35.49
C THR A 357 3.58 -7.30 35.14
N MET A 358 4.73 -6.90 35.70
CA MET A 358 5.91 -7.74 35.85
C MET A 358 6.06 -8.11 37.32
N GLN A 359 6.03 -9.40 37.64
CA GLN A 359 6.06 -9.86 39.03
C GLN A 359 7.32 -9.38 39.76
N GLY A 360 7.13 -8.77 40.94
CA GLY A 360 8.24 -8.31 41.78
C GLY A 360 8.97 -7.09 41.22
N VAL A 361 8.46 -6.50 40.14
CA VAL A 361 9.00 -5.30 39.51
C VAL A 361 8.05 -4.13 39.70
N LYS A 362 6.93 -4.10 38.97
CA LYS A 362 5.98 -2.99 38.96
C LYS A 362 4.69 -3.37 38.25
N ASP A 363 3.59 -2.80 38.73
CA ASP A 363 2.32 -2.70 38.00
C ASP A 363 2.27 -1.36 37.26
N TYR A 364 2.25 -1.43 35.92
CA TYR A 364 2.04 -0.29 35.05
C TYR A 364 0.54 -0.15 34.83
N TRP A 365 -0.09 0.58 35.73
CA TRP A 365 -1.55 0.68 35.81
C TRP A 365 -2.05 2.01 35.24
N ASN A 366 -2.85 1.93 34.18
CA ASN A 366 -3.56 3.09 33.68
C ASN A 366 -4.79 3.42 34.53
N LYS A 367 -4.70 4.50 35.32
CA LYS A 367 -5.79 5.01 36.17
C LYS A 367 -6.76 5.95 35.46
N ASN A 368 -6.41 6.42 34.26
CA ASN A 368 -7.13 7.50 33.60
C ASN A 368 -8.42 7.03 32.94
N VAL A 369 -8.45 5.78 32.50
CA VAL A 369 -9.58 5.20 31.76
C VAL A 369 -9.96 3.88 32.39
N LYS A 370 -11.21 3.78 32.84
CA LYS A 370 -11.81 2.54 33.33
C LYS A 370 -12.64 1.92 32.24
N ILE A 371 -12.46 0.61 32.05
CA ILE A 371 -13.24 -0.19 31.11
C ILE A 371 -14.62 -0.46 31.73
N PRO A 372 -15.72 -0.11 31.03
CA PRO A 372 -17.07 -0.36 31.54
C PRO A 372 -17.41 -1.85 31.53
N VAL A 373 -18.20 -2.27 32.53
CA VAL A 373 -18.86 -3.59 32.51
C VAL A 373 -19.96 -3.63 31.46
N ASP A 374 -20.21 -4.83 30.93
CA ASP A 374 -21.26 -5.16 29.95
C ASP A 374 -21.19 -4.37 28.63
N GLN A 375 -20.06 -3.76 28.32
CA GLN A 375 -19.84 -3.03 27.06
C GLN A 375 -18.58 -3.51 26.35
N TRP A 376 -18.70 -3.75 25.04
CA TRP A 376 -17.56 -4.08 24.19
C TRP A 376 -16.58 -2.92 24.13
N THR A 377 -15.35 -3.19 24.56
CA THR A 377 -14.24 -2.25 24.54
C THR A 377 -13.07 -2.89 23.81
N PHE A 378 -12.54 -2.16 22.83
CA PHE A 378 -11.28 -2.56 22.18
C PHE A 378 -10.12 -2.11 23.05
N ILE A 379 -9.22 -3.02 23.35
CA ILE A 379 -8.03 -2.75 24.14
C ILE A 379 -6.78 -3.08 23.35
N GLY A 380 -5.73 -2.32 23.62
CA GLY A 380 -4.42 -2.54 23.05
C GLY A 380 -3.30 -2.30 24.04
N LEU A 381 -2.23 -3.06 23.91
CA LEU A 381 -1.00 -2.92 24.66
C LEU A 381 0.17 -3.04 23.70
N VAL A 382 1.03 -2.02 23.66
CA VAL A 382 2.23 -1.98 22.82
C VAL A 382 3.45 -1.93 23.73
N HIS A 383 4.26 -2.99 23.69
CA HIS A 383 5.53 -3.06 24.39
C HIS A 383 6.67 -2.76 23.41
N SER A 384 7.51 -1.81 23.78
CA SER A 384 8.60 -1.29 22.97
C SER A 384 9.93 -1.46 23.72
N GLU A 385 10.75 -2.43 23.33
CA GLU A 385 12.14 -2.55 23.79
C GLU A 385 12.95 -1.31 23.36
N TYR A 386 12.73 -0.80 22.16
CA TYR A 386 13.53 0.29 21.59
C TYR A 386 13.43 1.59 22.39
N ASN A 387 12.21 1.99 22.74
CA ASN A 387 11.96 3.13 23.60
C ASN A 387 11.89 2.77 25.09
N ASN A 388 12.10 1.49 25.43
CA ASN A 388 11.97 0.93 26.78
C ASN A 388 10.66 1.37 27.48
N GLN A 389 9.52 1.20 26.80
CA GLN A 389 8.24 1.73 27.26
C GLN A 389 7.08 0.78 26.97
N ILE A 390 6.00 0.98 27.73
CA ILE A 390 4.70 0.34 27.53
C ILE A 390 3.66 1.41 27.20
N SER A 391 2.78 1.13 26.24
CA SER A 391 1.70 2.03 25.82
C SER A 391 0.36 1.31 25.84
N PHE A 392 -0.67 1.97 26.34
CA PHE A 392 -2.02 1.44 26.51
C PHE A 392 -2.99 2.15 25.59
N TYR A 393 -3.83 1.39 24.92
CA TYR A 393 -4.84 1.89 24.00
C TYR A 393 -6.23 1.40 24.39
N VAL A 394 -7.21 2.28 24.26
CA VAL A 394 -8.64 1.96 24.43
C VAL A 394 -9.39 2.56 23.25
N ASN A 395 -10.18 1.75 22.55
CA ASN A 395 -10.95 2.15 21.37
C ASN A 395 -10.11 2.86 20.29
N GLY A 396 -8.86 2.40 20.11
CA GLY A 396 -7.92 2.92 19.11
C GLY A 396 -7.15 4.18 19.53
N GLU A 397 -7.43 4.75 20.71
CA GLU A 397 -6.76 5.95 21.22
C GLU A 397 -5.72 5.61 22.30
N LEU A 398 -4.59 6.31 22.29
CA LEU A 398 -3.54 6.19 23.32
C LEU A 398 -4.01 6.81 24.63
N VAL A 399 -4.15 6.00 25.68
CA VAL A 399 -4.70 6.42 26.99
C VAL A 399 -3.65 6.48 28.11
N GLY A 400 -2.48 5.88 27.89
CA GLY A 400 -1.38 5.89 28.85
C GLY A 400 -0.09 5.38 28.23
N GLN A 401 1.04 5.91 28.68
CA GLN A 401 2.38 5.50 28.25
C GLN A 401 3.35 5.67 29.42
N GLU A 402 4.15 4.65 29.70
CA GLU A 402 5.12 4.69 30.80
C GLU A 402 6.45 4.04 30.41
N GLN A 403 7.54 4.60 30.94
CA GLN A 403 8.89 4.02 30.82
C GLN A 403 9.01 2.80 31.74
N LEU A 404 9.62 1.74 31.21
CA LEU A 404 9.86 0.51 31.94
C LEU A 404 11.03 0.71 32.91
N VAL A 405 10.84 0.29 34.16
CA VAL A 405 11.91 0.32 35.17
C VAL A 405 12.90 -0.84 35.00
N HIS A 406 12.47 -1.93 34.37
CA HIS A 406 13.29 -3.08 34.01
C HIS A 406 12.91 -3.59 32.62
N PRO A 407 13.87 -4.09 31.82
CA PRO A 407 13.55 -4.73 30.54
C PRO A 407 12.70 -5.98 30.75
N TYR A 408 11.71 -6.16 29.89
CA TYR A 408 10.95 -7.40 29.81
C TYR A 408 11.86 -8.57 29.41
N LYS A 409 11.58 -9.74 29.99
CA LYS A 409 12.28 -10.99 29.69
C LYS A 409 11.28 -11.98 29.13
N GLU A 410 11.66 -12.62 28.03
CA GLU A 410 10.87 -13.67 27.42
C GLU A 410 10.68 -14.85 28.38
N SER A 411 9.55 -15.52 28.22
CA SER A 411 9.19 -16.70 29.00
C SER A 411 8.88 -17.87 28.08
N ASP A 412 9.33 -19.07 28.48
CA ASP A 412 9.07 -20.33 27.80
C ASP A 412 7.79 -21.03 28.30
N TYR A 413 6.99 -20.39 29.17
CA TYR A 413 5.67 -20.87 29.57
C TYR A 413 4.62 -20.66 28.47
N THR A 414 3.53 -21.42 28.50
CA THR A 414 2.41 -21.19 27.58
C THR A 414 1.69 -19.88 27.90
N LEU A 415 1.09 -19.26 26.88
CA LEU A 415 0.20 -18.11 27.05
C LEU A 415 -1.17 -18.60 27.52
N LEU A 416 -1.66 -18.03 28.61
CA LEU A 416 -3.00 -18.26 29.13
C LEU A 416 -3.91 -17.10 28.72
N ILE A 417 -5.08 -17.40 28.18
CA ILE A 417 -6.12 -16.43 27.86
C ILE A 417 -7.22 -16.54 28.92
N GLY A 418 -7.52 -15.44 29.59
CA GLY A 418 -8.49 -15.37 30.69
C GLY A 418 -7.95 -15.80 32.06
N ASN A 419 -6.63 -16.00 32.20
CA ASN A 419 -5.99 -16.41 33.44
C ASN A 419 -4.52 -15.92 33.52
N ASN A 420 -3.87 -16.07 34.67
CA ASN A 420 -2.44 -15.91 34.88
C ASN A 420 -1.90 -16.88 35.94
N LEU A 421 -0.62 -16.72 36.31
CA LEU A 421 0.07 -17.57 37.29
C LEU A 421 -0.57 -17.56 38.70
N TRP A 422 -1.33 -16.51 39.05
CA TRP A 422 -1.96 -16.34 40.37
C TRP A 422 -3.42 -16.77 40.41
N GLU A 423 -3.94 -17.35 39.33
CA GLU A 423 -5.34 -17.72 39.24
C GLU A 423 -6.29 -16.50 39.37
N GLU A 424 -5.86 -15.36 38.83
CA GLU A 424 -6.73 -14.19 38.61
C GLU A 424 -7.46 -14.41 37.29
N PHE A 425 -8.79 -14.54 37.31
CA PHE A 425 -9.57 -14.91 36.12
C PHE A 425 -10.27 -13.71 35.49
N PHE A 426 -10.43 -13.74 34.17
CA PHE A 426 -11.34 -12.84 33.47
C PHE A 426 -12.73 -13.46 33.43
N VAL A 427 -13.74 -12.66 33.77
CA VAL A 427 -15.15 -13.06 33.67
C VAL A 427 -15.88 -12.09 32.76
N GLY A 428 -16.33 -12.60 31.62
CA GLY A 428 -16.79 -11.76 30.52
C GLY A 428 -16.70 -12.41 29.16
N TYR A 429 -16.94 -11.59 28.13
CA TYR A 429 -16.80 -11.99 26.73
C TYR A 429 -15.47 -11.47 26.16
N MET A 430 -14.85 -12.26 25.29
CA MET A 430 -13.65 -11.85 24.55
C MET A 430 -13.75 -12.26 23.08
N ASP A 431 -13.17 -11.46 22.20
CA ASP A 431 -13.12 -11.72 20.77
C ASP A 431 -11.86 -11.11 20.12
N GLU A 432 -11.46 -11.64 18.97
CA GLU A 432 -10.39 -11.12 18.11
C GLU A 432 -9.07 -10.83 18.85
N VAL A 433 -8.59 -11.79 19.66
CA VAL A 433 -7.32 -11.65 20.39
C VAL A 433 -6.17 -11.79 19.40
N LYS A 434 -5.36 -10.76 19.24
CA LYS A 434 -4.27 -10.72 18.26
C LYS A 434 -2.95 -10.33 18.89
N ILE A 435 -1.86 -10.95 18.43
CA ILE A 435 -0.50 -10.72 18.92
C ILE A 435 0.43 -10.50 17.73
N TRP A 436 1.13 -9.37 17.73
CA TRP A 436 2.19 -9.05 16.78
C TRP A 436 3.55 -9.08 17.47
N GLU A 437 4.57 -9.62 16.82
CA GLU A 437 5.99 -9.52 17.22
C GLU A 437 6.62 -8.21 16.73
N ARG A 438 5.86 -7.11 16.86
CA ARG A 438 6.31 -5.75 16.60
C ARG A 438 5.41 -4.73 17.29
N GLU A 439 5.88 -3.51 17.35
CA GLU A 439 5.08 -2.35 17.72
C GLU A 439 4.14 -1.96 16.56
N LEU A 440 2.85 -1.82 16.85
CA LEU A 440 1.91 -1.10 16.00
C LEU A 440 1.97 0.39 16.31
N SER A 441 1.92 1.21 15.27
CA SER A 441 1.78 2.66 15.39
C SER A 441 0.36 3.07 15.78
N ASP A 442 0.18 4.30 16.28
CA ASP A 442 -1.13 4.87 16.64
C ASP A 442 -2.14 4.75 15.47
N ALA A 443 -1.68 4.95 14.23
CA ALA A 443 -2.52 4.84 13.04
C ALA A 443 -2.95 3.38 12.77
N GLU A 444 -2.04 2.42 12.96
CA GLU A 444 -2.37 0.99 12.82
C GLU A 444 -3.30 0.53 13.94
N MET A 445 -3.13 1.03 15.17
CA MET A 445 -4.02 0.76 16.29
C MET A 445 -5.45 1.24 16.03
N LEU A 446 -5.59 2.46 15.49
CA LEU A 446 -6.89 2.99 15.07
C LEU A 446 -7.50 2.19 13.91
N GLU A 447 -6.68 1.73 12.96
CA GLU A 447 -7.13 0.86 11.87
C GLU A 447 -7.64 -0.48 12.40
N GLN A 448 -6.95 -1.11 13.37
CA GLN A 448 -7.42 -2.35 14.00
C GLN A 448 -8.76 -2.16 14.72
N TYR A 449 -8.92 -1.06 15.45
CA TYR A 449 -10.19 -0.73 16.11
C TYR A 449 -11.33 -0.54 15.11
N THR A 450 -11.13 0.26 14.07
CA THR A 450 -12.18 0.59 13.10
C THR A 450 -12.49 -0.55 12.13
N GLY A 451 -11.49 -1.36 11.75
CA GLY A 451 -11.64 -2.49 10.84
C GLY A 451 -12.37 -3.70 11.44
N THR A 452 -12.52 -3.75 12.77
CA THR A 452 -13.19 -4.84 13.51
C THR A 452 -14.59 -4.47 14.02
N GLN A 453 -15.09 -3.28 13.67
CA GLN A 453 -16.49 -2.90 13.91
C GLN A 453 -17.42 -3.63 12.92
N VAL A 454 -18.31 -4.47 13.43
CA VAL A 454 -19.33 -5.13 12.61
C VAL A 454 -20.42 -4.12 12.28
N GLU A 455 -20.58 -3.72 11.02
CA GLU A 455 -21.69 -2.84 10.65
C GLU A 455 -23.04 -3.51 10.99
N PRO A 456 -23.97 -2.81 11.69
CA PRO A 456 -25.22 -3.39 12.12
C PRO A 456 -26.00 -3.90 10.92
N LYS A 457 -26.45 -5.16 11.01
CA LYS A 457 -27.15 -5.90 9.96
C LYS A 457 -28.45 -5.21 9.54
N ARG A 458 -28.32 -4.33 8.55
CA ARG A 458 -29.33 -3.55 7.85
C ARG A 458 -30.42 -4.37 7.09
N TYR A 459 -30.51 -5.69 7.29
CA TYR A 459 -31.35 -6.57 6.48
C TYR A 459 -32.86 -6.42 6.73
N ALA A 460 -33.28 -6.04 7.94
CA ALA A 460 -34.71 -5.93 8.28
C ALA A 460 -35.45 -4.89 7.42
N TYR A 461 -34.82 -3.75 7.10
CA TYR A 461 -35.46 -2.77 6.22
C TYR A 461 -35.47 -3.22 4.76
N TYR A 462 -34.44 -3.94 4.29
CA TYR A 462 -34.43 -4.45 2.91
C TYR A 462 -35.57 -5.45 2.68
N TRP A 463 -35.90 -6.28 3.69
CA TRP A 463 -37.06 -7.18 3.61
C TRP A 463 -38.40 -6.45 3.62
N ALA A 464 -38.55 -5.38 4.41
CA ALA A 464 -39.75 -4.54 4.39
C ALA A 464 -39.93 -3.81 3.04
N TRP A 465 -38.86 -3.26 2.48
CA TRP A 465 -38.88 -2.63 1.16
C TRP A 465 -39.09 -3.64 0.03
N ALA A 466 -38.54 -4.85 0.13
CA ALA A 466 -38.79 -5.93 -0.81
C ALA A 466 -40.26 -6.36 -0.77
N ALA A 467 -40.86 -6.53 0.41
CA ALA A 467 -42.28 -6.84 0.55
C ALA A 467 -43.18 -5.76 -0.06
N LEU A 468 -42.85 -4.48 0.16
CA LEU A 468 -43.55 -3.35 -0.46
C LEU A 468 -43.39 -3.34 -1.98
N PHE A 469 -42.20 -3.63 -2.49
CA PHE A 469 -41.94 -3.72 -3.93
C PHE A 469 -42.73 -4.86 -4.58
N PHE A 470 -42.78 -6.05 -3.96
CA PHE A 470 -43.59 -7.17 -4.44
C PHE A 470 -45.10 -6.88 -4.36
N LEU A 471 -45.56 -6.15 -3.34
CA LEU A 471 -46.96 -5.70 -3.26
C LEU A 471 -47.30 -4.75 -4.41
N VAL A 472 -46.42 -3.79 -4.74
CA VAL A 472 -46.60 -2.87 -5.87
C VAL A 472 -46.58 -3.63 -7.20
N LEU A 473 -45.65 -4.55 -7.40
CA LEU A 473 -45.61 -5.41 -8.58
C LEU A 473 -46.87 -6.26 -8.70
N TRP A 474 -47.39 -6.80 -7.61
CA TRP A 474 -48.65 -7.55 -7.61
C TRP A 474 -49.84 -6.68 -8.00
N ILE A 475 -49.92 -5.44 -7.50
CA ILE A 475 -50.97 -4.49 -7.89
C ILE A 475 -50.86 -4.12 -9.38
N LEU A 476 -49.66 -3.83 -9.87
CA LEU A 476 -49.39 -3.52 -11.27
C LEU A 476 -49.70 -4.72 -12.18
N PHE A 477 -49.32 -5.93 -11.78
CA PHE A 477 -49.61 -7.16 -12.49
C PHE A 477 -51.12 -7.46 -12.51
N ARG A 478 -51.82 -7.24 -11.41
CA ARG A 478 -53.29 -7.36 -11.34
C ARG A 478 -53.98 -6.36 -12.27
N ASN A 479 -53.51 -5.12 -12.32
CA ASN A 479 -54.03 -4.11 -13.25
C ASN A 479 -53.68 -4.44 -14.70
N TYR A 480 -52.47 -4.92 -14.97
CA TYR A 480 -52.06 -5.38 -16.30
C TYR A 480 -52.93 -6.54 -16.79
N ILE A 481 -53.20 -7.55 -15.94
CA ILE A 481 -54.12 -8.66 -16.29
C ILE A 481 -55.54 -8.13 -16.57
N ARG A 482 -56.07 -7.20 -15.76
CA ARG A 482 -57.39 -6.62 -16.02
C ARG A 482 -57.47 -5.88 -17.35
N VAL A 483 -56.47 -5.05 -17.67
CA VAL A 483 -56.40 -4.34 -18.96
C VAL A 483 -56.21 -5.32 -20.12
N ARG A 484 -55.37 -6.35 -19.95
CA ARG A 484 -55.16 -7.40 -20.94
C ARG A 484 -56.42 -8.24 -21.19
N GLN A 485 -57.21 -8.53 -20.15
CA GLN A 485 -58.51 -9.21 -20.27
C GLN A 485 -59.55 -8.33 -20.99
N GLN A 486 -59.53 -7.01 -20.77
CA GLN A 486 -60.37 -6.07 -21.53
C GLN A 486 -59.95 -5.93 -23.00
N LEU A 487 -58.64 -6.00 -23.29
CA LEU A 487 -58.10 -6.01 -24.66
C LEU A 487 -58.34 -7.34 -25.38
N LEU A 488 -58.32 -8.48 -24.66
CA LEU A 488 -58.65 -9.80 -25.21
C LEU A 488 -60.14 -9.91 -25.59
N LYS A 489 -61.06 -9.35 -24.79
CA LYS A 489 -62.48 -9.20 -25.18
C LYS A 489 -62.70 -8.32 -26.41
N ARG A 490 -61.77 -7.39 -26.72
CA ARG A 490 -61.78 -6.63 -27.99
C ARG A 490 -61.17 -7.41 -29.15
N ARG A 491 -60.29 -8.37 -28.87
CA ARG A 491 -59.61 -9.21 -29.88
C ARG A 491 -60.45 -10.38 -30.39
N GLU A 492 -61.42 -10.88 -29.62
CA GLU A 492 -62.37 -11.90 -30.09
C GLU A 492 -63.28 -11.47 -31.26
N LYS A 493 -63.26 -10.18 -31.66
CA LYS A 493 -64.01 -9.69 -32.82
C LYS A 493 -63.20 -9.66 -34.13
N HIS A 494 -61.90 -9.95 -34.09
CA HIS A 494 -61.05 -9.98 -35.29
C HIS A 494 -60.07 -11.17 -35.26
N SER A 495 -60.04 -11.88 -36.39
CA SER A 495 -59.28 -13.09 -36.71
C SER A 495 -59.83 -14.40 -36.13
N LYS A 496 -60.76 -14.98 -36.91
CA LYS A 496 -60.73 -16.41 -37.22
C LYS A 496 -59.46 -16.68 -38.02
N GLU A 497 -58.64 -17.62 -37.56
CA GLU A 497 -58.01 -18.71 -38.32
C GLU A 497 -56.85 -19.30 -37.52
N GLU A 498 -56.89 -20.62 -37.34
CA GLU A 498 -55.95 -21.47 -36.59
C GLU A 498 -54.95 -22.18 -37.54
N PRO A 499 -53.86 -22.77 -37.03
CA PRO A 499 -52.52 -22.69 -37.61
C PRO A 499 -52.10 -23.96 -38.37
N GLN A 500 -51.07 -23.81 -39.22
CA GLN A 500 -50.30 -24.95 -39.72
C GLN A 500 -48.84 -24.90 -39.24
N LEU A 501 -48.41 -26.06 -38.75
CA LEU A 501 -47.06 -26.43 -38.36
C LEU A 501 -46.09 -26.37 -39.55
N VAL A 502 -44.96 -25.69 -39.36
CA VAL A 502 -43.76 -25.88 -40.18
C VAL A 502 -42.59 -26.11 -39.24
N ILE A 503 -41.93 -27.26 -39.40
CA ILE A 503 -40.64 -27.60 -38.82
C ILE A 503 -39.56 -26.90 -39.66
N PRO A 504 -38.56 -26.24 -39.04
CA PRO A 504 -37.29 -26.04 -39.72
C PRO A 504 -36.08 -26.47 -38.87
N GLU A 505 -35.29 -27.39 -39.42
CA GLU A 505 -33.82 -27.36 -39.31
C GLU A 505 -33.26 -26.63 -40.56
N PRO A 506 -31.96 -26.27 -40.64
CA PRO A 506 -31.11 -25.62 -39.66
C PRO A 506 -30.41 -24.39 -40.29
N SER A 507 -30.70 -23.17 -39.83
CA SER A 507 -29.83 -22.01 -40.07
C SER A 507 -30.14 -20.91 -39.05
N GLN A 508 -29.52 -20.95 -37.88
CA GLN A 508 -29.52 -19.82 -36.97
C GLN A 508 -28.67 -18.70 -37.60
N THR A 509 -29.30 -17.82 -38.37
CA THR A 509 -28.73 -16.51 -38.71
C THR A 509 -28.72 -15.66 -37.46
N PHE A 510 -27.63 -15.70 -36.70
CA PHE A 510 -27.39 -14.77 -35.59
C PHE A 510 -27.42 -13.34 -36.11
N GLN A 511 -28.25 -12.49 -35.50
CA GLN A 511 -28.46 -11.11 -35.93
C GLN A 511 -27.34 -10.19 -35.43
N GLU A 512 -26.73 -10.50 -34.27
CA GLU A 512 -25.63 -9.75 -33.68
C GLU A 512 -24.44 -10.67 -33.40
N LYS A 513 -23.21 -10.13 -33.50
CA LYS A 513 -21.99 -10.91 -33.31
C LYS A 513 -20.93 -10.13 -32.55
N VAL A 514 -20.39 -10.74 -31.50
CA VAL A 514 -19.18 -10.30 -30.79
C VAL A 514 -18.04 -11.25 -31.15
N SER A 515 -16.91 -10.71 -31.59
CA SER A 515 -15.74 -11.50 -31.91
C SER A 515 -14.47 -10.93 -31.30
N PHE A 516 -13.68 -11.78 -30.64
CA PHE A 516 -12.40 -11.43 -30.02
C PHE A 516 -11.21 -12.17 -30.63
N PHE A 517 -11.42 -13.36 -31.21
CA PHE A 517 -10.37 -14.09 -31.92
C PHE A 517 -10.08 -13.41 -33.27
N GLY A 518 -8.82 -13.04 -33.50
CA GLY A 518 -8.44 -12.20 -34.63
C GLY A 518 -8.77 -10.70 -34.46
N GLY A 519 -9.11 -10.29 -33.23
CA GLY A 519 -9.35 -8.88 -32.85
C GLY A 519 -10.82 -8.53 -32.64
N LEU A 520 -11.04 -7.41 -31.94
CA LEU A 520 -12.38 -6.94 -31.54
C LEU A 520 -13.26 -6.57 -32.74
N LYS A 521 -14.37 -7.28 -32.93
CA LYS A 521 -15.48 -6.94 -33.83
C LYS A 521 -16.81 -7.00 -33.06
N LEU A 522 -17.66 -6.01 -33.28
CA LEU A 522 -18.98 -5.91 -32.66
C LEU A 522 -19.98 -5.57 -33.77
N ILE A 523 -20.70 -6.56 -34.26
CA ILE A 523 -21.60 -6.44 -35.41
C ILE A 523 -23.03 -6.38 -34.90
N ASN A 524 -23.76 -5.33 -35.26
CA ASN A 524 -25.18 -5.16 -34.93
C ASN A 524 -26.12 -5.81 -35.96
N GLU A 525 -27.44 -5.74 -35.74
CA GLU A 525 -28.47 -6.30 -36.64
C GLU A 525 -28.39 -5.78 -38.09
N THR A 526 -27.85 -4.56 -38.28
CA THR A 526 -27.66 -3.94 -39.60
C THR A 526 -26.33 -4.33 -40.26
N ASN A 527 -25.59 -5.29 -39.69
CA ASN A 527 -24.26 -5.73 -40.12
C ASN A 527 -23.18 -4.63 -40.06
N GLU A 528 -23.36 -3.61 -39.22
CA GLU A 528 -22.40 -2.54 -38.98
C GLU A 528 -21.42 -2.92 -37.85
N ASN A 529 -20.11 -2.72 -38.07
CA ASN A 529 -19.10 -2.97 -37.05
C ASN A 529 -18.93 -1.77 -36.09
N LEU A 530 -19.62 -1.83 -34.96
CA LEU A 530 -19.59 -0.82 -33.89
C LEU A 530 -18.23 -0.72 -33.18
N ALA A 531 -17.36 -1.72 -33.28
CA ALA A 531 -16.02 -1.65 -32.67
C ALA A 531 -15.18 -0.48 -33.22
N LEU A 532 -15.50 0.01 -34.42
CA LEU A 532 -14.88 1.20 -35.02
C LEU A 532 -15.33 2.52 -34.37
N LYS A 533 -16.52 2.55 -33.76
CA LYS A 533 -17.06 3.71 -33.04
C LYS A 533 -16.59 3.80 -31.59
N LEU A 534 -15.96 2.75 -31.07
CA LEU A 534 -15.40 2.72 -29.71
C LEU A 534 -14.01 3.37 -29.70
N SER A 535 -13.83 4.40 -28.87
CA SER A 535 -12.49 4.94 -28.57
C SER A 535 -11.63 3.86 -27.87
N PRO A 536 -10.28 3.99 -27.84
CA PRO A 536 -9.42 3.01 -27.18
C PRO A 536 -9.86 2.68 -25.75
N LYS A 537 -10.28 3.71 -24.98
CA LYS A 537 -10.73 3.52 -23.60
C LYS A 537 -12.09 2.85 -23.49
N LEU A 538 -12.99 3.08 -24.45
CA LEU A 538 -14.27 2.39 -24.52
C LEU A 538 -14.11 0.93 -24.93
N LYS A 539 -13.14 0.60 -25.79
CA LYS A 539 -12.78 -0.80 -26.11
C LYS A 539 -12.29 -1.54 -24.88
N GLN A 540 -11.37 -0.96 -24.12
CA GLN A 540 -10.89 -1.52 -22.84
C GLN A 540 -12.05 -1.72 -21.86
N LEU A 541 -12.93 -0.72 -21.71
CA LEU A 541 -14.09 -0.79 -20.83
C LEU A 541 -15.05 -1.92 -21.22
N PHE A 542 -15.39 -2.03 -22.50
CA PHE A 542 -16.27 -3.08 -23.02
C PHE A 542 -15.68 -4.47 -22.79
N ILE A 543 -14.43 -4.69 -23.18
CA ILE A 543 -13.76 -6.00 -23.07
C ILE A 543 -13.62 -6.41 -21.61
N LEU A 544 -13.20 -5.50 -20.73
CA LEU A 544 -13.03 -5.81 -19.31
C LEU A 544 -14.34 -6.24 -18.68
N ILE A 545 -15.44 -5.52 -18.95
CA ILE A 545 -16.76 -5.91 -18.43
C ILE A 545 -17.18 -7.26 -19.05
N PHE A 546 -16.99 -7.45 -20.36
CA PHE A 546 -17.32 -8.70 -21.05
C PHE A 546 -16.61 -9.90 -20.43
N LEU A 547 -15.28 -9.85 -20.26
CA LEU A 547 -14.49 -10.96 -19.69
C LEU A 547 -14.92 -11.30 -18.26
N HIS A 548 -15.47 -10.33 -17.52
CA HIS A 548 -16.06 -10.53 -16.20
C HIS A 548 -17.56 -10.90 -16.23
N SER A 549 -18.18 -11.03 -17.41
CA SER A 549 -19.60 -11.40 -17.58
C SER A 549 -19.79 -12.80 -18.16
N VAL A 550 -18.70 -13.43 -18.61
CA VAL A 550 -18.71 -14.76 -19.23
C VAL A 550 -17.98 -15.77 -18.34
N ASP A 551 -18.06 -17.05 -18.70
CA ASP A 551 -17.33 -18.13 -18.02
C ASP A 551 -17.64 -18.28 -16.51
N GLY A 552 -18.92 -18.10 -16.13
CA GLY A 552 -19.38 -18.24 -14.74
C GLY A 552 -19.08 -17.04 -13.84
N GLN A 553 -18.44 -15.99 -14.37
CA GLN A 553 -18.21 -14.73 -13.66
C GLN A 553 -19.51 -13.93 -13.49
N GLN A 554 -19.64 -13.24 -12.36
CA GLN A 554 -20.88 -12.53 -11.96
C GLN A 554 -20.86 -11.02 -12.28
N GLY A 555 -19.82 -10.54 -12.98
CA GLY A 555 -19.59 -9.12 -13.26
C GLY A 555 -18.41 -8.53 -12.48
N ILE A 556 -18.09 -7.27 -12.79
CA ILE A 556 -16.98 -6.51 -12.20
C ILE A 556 -17.47 -5.38 -11.30
N SER A 557 -16.91 -5.25 -10.10
CA SER A 557 -17.30 -4.17 -9.18
C SER A 557 -16.85 -2.80 -9.70
N THR A 558 -17.57 -1.75 -9.30
CA THR A 558 -17.21 -0.37 -9.66
C THR A 558 -15.80 0.04 -9.19
N LYS A 559 -15.36 -0.49 -8.04
CA LYS A 559 -14.02 -0.24 -7.47
C LYS A 559 -12.93 -0.88 -8.34
N GLN A 560 -13.09 -2.16 -8.66
CA GLN A 560 -12.15 -2.89 -9.52
C GLN A 560 -12.08 -2.29 -10.92
N LEU A 561 -13.24 -2.02 -11.53
CA LEU A 561 -13.34 -1.41 -12.86
C LEU A 561 -12.57 -0.07 -12.94
N SER A 562 -12.72 0.77 -11.92
CA SER A 562 -12.06 2.07 -11.87
C SER A 562 -10.56 1.96 -11.58
N GLY A 563 -10.17 1.03 -10.73
CA GLY A 563 -8.76 0.78 -10.40
C GLY A 563 -7.96 0.27 -11.60
N ILE A 564 -8.56 -0.58 -12.44
CA ILE A 564 -7.91 -1.12 -13.63
C ILE A 564 -7.84 -0.08 -14.75
N LEU A 565 -8.94 0.63 -15.03
CA LEU A 565 -8.98 1.55 -16.18
C LEU A 565 -8.41 2.94 -15.88
N TRP A 566 -8.50 3.43 -14.65
CA TRP A 566 -8.04 4.79 -14.30
C TRP A 566 -7.20 4.79 -13.01
N PRO A 567 -6.05 4.09 -13.01
CA PRO A 567 -5.16 4.05 -11.86
C PRO A 567 -4.66 5.46 -11.52
N GLY A 568 -4.54 5.77 -10.23
CA GLY A 568 -4.02 7.06 -9.73
C GLY A 568 -4.98 8.25 -9.82
N MET A 569 -6.20 8.10 -10.35
CA MET A 569 -7.20 9.17 -10.30
C MET A 569 -7.85 9.29 -8.91
N SER A 570 -8.12 10.52 -8.47
CA SER A 570 -8.90 10.74 -7.26
C SER A 570 -10.30 10.12 -7.38
N PRO A 571 -10.93 9.70 -6.26
CA PRO A 571 -12.25 9.05 -6.30
C PRO A 571 -13.31 9.85 -7.07
N GLN A 572 -13.30 11.18 -6.92
CA GLN A 572 -14.25 12.08 -7.59
C GLN A 572 -13.98 12.16 -9.11
N LYS A 573 -12.72 12.27 -9.53
CA LYS A 573 -12.36 12.32 -10.97
C LYS A 573 -12.63 10.98 -11.66
N ALA A 574 -12.32 9.87 -10.98
CA ALA A 574 -12.63 8.52 -11.46
C ALA A 574 -14.15 8.30 -11.61
N LYS A 575 -14.97 8.77 -10.65
CA LYS A 575 -16.43 8.70 -10.73
C LYS A 575 -16.98 9.42 -11.96
N ASN A 576 -16.55 10.66 -12.20
CA ASN A 576 -17.01 11.48 -13.33
C ASN A 576 -16.57 10.89 -14.68
N THR A 577 -15.31 10.44 -14.76
CA THR A 577 -14.74 9.84 -15.97
C THR A 577 -15.42 8.51 -16.31
N ARG A 578 -15.65 7.66 -15.31
CA ARG A 578 -16.39 6.41 -15.47
C ARG A 578 -17.83 6.66 -15.92
N GLY A 579 -18.54 7.59 -15.29
CA GLY A 579 -19.92 7.91 -15.64
C GLY A 579 -20.06 8.30 -17.11
N THR A 580 -19.15 9.15 -17.59
CA THR A 580 -19.11 9.58 -19.01
C THR A 580 -18.82 8.42 -19.96
N ASN A 581 -17.82 7.59 -19.65
CA ASN A 581 -17.47 6.44 -20.51
C ASN A 581 -18.56 5.36 -20.52
N ILE A 582 -19.22 5.10 -19.40
CA ILE A 582 -20.37 4.18 -19.33
C ILE A 582 -21.53 4.71 -20.18
N GLN A 583 -21.82 6.01 -20.11
CA GLN A 583 -22.87 6.61 -20.93
C GLN A 583 -22.53 6.51 -22.42
N ASN A 584 -21.29 6.81 -22.81
CA ASN A 584 -20.83 6.68 -24.20
C ASN A 584 -20.92 5.23 -24.69
N LEU A 585 -20.52 4.26 -23.84
CA LEU A 585 -20.65 2.84 -24.17
C LEU A 585 -22.11 2.43 -24.35
N LYS A 586 -23.01 2.86 -23.46
CA LYS A 586 -24.46 2.62 -23.61
C LYS A 586 -25.02 3.22 -24.90
N THR A 587 -24.57 4.42 -25.28
CA THR A 587 -25.00 5.06 -26.53
C THR A 587 -24.58 4.25 -27.76
N VAL A 588 -23.35 3.72 -27.79
CA VAL A 588 -22.89 2.86 -28.90
C VAL A 588 -23.67 1.55 -28.94
N LEU A 589 -23.88 0.93 -27.76
CA LEU A 589 -24.63 -0.33 -27.62
C LEU A 589 -26.14 -0.17 -27.80
N ALA A 590 -26.69 1.05 -27.81
CA ALA A 590 -28.12 1.28 -28.02
C ALA A 590 -28.62 0.82 -29.41
N SER A 591 -27.69 0.64 -30.37
CA SER A 591 -27.97 0.06 -31.68
C SER A 591 -27.95 -1.47 -31.70
N CYS A 592 -27.69 -2.12 -30.55
CA CYS A 592 -27.80 -3.55 -30.36
C CYS A 592 -29.03 -3.89 -29.51
N SER A 593 -29.86 -4.82 -29.96
CA SER A 593 -31.06 -5.26 -29.24
C SER A 593 -30.76 -6.31 -28.16
N HIS A 594 -29.67 -7.07 -28.35
CA HIS A 594 -29.35 -8.26 -27.55
C HIS A 594 -28.07 -8.14 -26.72
N ILE A 595 -27.38 -6.99 -26.76
CA ILE A 595 -26.21 -6.71 -25.92
C ILE A 595 -26.54 -5.53 -25.01
N ARG A 596 -26.68 -5.78 -23.71
CA ARG A 596 -27.04 -4.74 -22.73
C ARG A 596 -26.03 -4.64 -21.61
N LEU A 597 -25.61 -3.40 -21.32
CA LEU A 597 -24.78 -3.10 -20.16
C LEU A 597 -25.66 -2.88 -18.92
N VAL A 598 -25.57 -3.81 -17.98
CA VAL A 598 -26.36 -3.85 -16.76
C VAL A 598 -25.48 -3.60 -15.53
N PHE A 599 -26.07 -2.94 -14.54
CA PHE A 599 -25.49 -2.76 -13.22
C PHE A 599 -26.46 -3.26 -12.17
N GLN A 600 -26.19 -4.45 -11.63
CA GLN A 600 -27.03 -5.10 -10.62
C GLN A 600 -26.13 -5.71 -9.53
N ASN A 601 -26.62 -5.76 -8.29
CA ASN A 601 -25.85 -6.29 -7.15
C ASN A 601 -24.45 -5.67 -6.97
N LYS A 602 -24.31 -4.39 -7.30
CA LYS A 602 -23.05 -3.61 -7.29
C LYS A 602 -21.98 -4.08 -8.30
N LEU A 603 -22.35 -4.93 -9.26
CA LEU A 603 -21.48 -5.44 -10.32
C LEU A 603 -21.96 -4.94 -11.68
N TRP A 604 -21.01 -4.60 -12.53
CA TRP A 604 -21.22 -4.34 -13.95
C TRP A 604 -21.07 -5.63 -14.73
N PHE A 605 -22.02 -5.95 -15.59
CA PHE A 605 -21.94 -7.07 -16.52
C PHE A 605 -22.67 -6.76 -17.83
N LEU A 606 -22.33 -7.52 -18.86
CA LEU A 606 -23.04 -7.52 -20.14
C LEU A 606 -24.02 -8.70 -20.17
N GLU A 607 -25.29 -8.38 -20.33
CA GLU A 607 -26.30 -9.37 -20.71
C GLU A 607 -26.23 -9.54 -22.23
N ILE A 608 -26.05 -10.79 -22.65
CA ILE A 608 -25.99 -11.17 -24.06
C ILE A 608 -27.05 -12.25 -24.27
N ASP A 609 -28.17 -11.86 -24.87
CA ASP A 609 -29.32 -12.74 -25.09
C ASP A 609 -29.21 -13.47 -26.44
N GLU A 610 -29.79 -14.67 -26.55
CA GLU A 610 -30.01 -15.29 -27.87
C GLU A 610 -31.00 -14.42 -28.68
N PRO A 611 -30.65 -13.99 -29.90
CA PRO A 611 -29.75 -14.60 -30.88
C PRO A 611 -28.41 -13.84 -31.14
N CYS A 612 -27.72 -13.34 -30.11
CA CYS A 612 -26.36 -12.80 -30.27
C CYS A 612 -25.28 -13.89 -30.17
N TYR A 613 -24.40 -13.96 -31.17
CA TYR A 613 -23.28 -14.90 -31.18
C TYR A 613 -22.02 -14.28 -30.55
N SER A 614 -21.32 -15.03 -29.70
CA SER A 614 -20.01 -14.66 -29.16
C SER A 614 -19.00 -15.76 -29.45
N ASP A 615 -17.94 -15.45 -30.21
CA ASP A 615 -16.90 -16.44 -30.51
C ASP A 615 -16.10 -16.88 -29.27
N TYR A 616 -15.89 -15.99 -28.30
CA TYR A 616 -15.17 -16.28 -27.07
C TYR A 616 -15.94 -17.25 -26.18
N ALA A 617 -17.21 -16.94 -25.88
CA ALA A 617 -18.09 -17.84 -25.14
C ALA A 617 -18.28 -19.21 -25.84
N ASP A 618 -18.44 -19.24 -27.17
CA ASP A 618 -18.56 -20.50 -27.92
C ASP A 618 -17.26 -21.32 -27.83
N ALA A 619 -16.10 -20.69 -28.04
CA ALA A 619 -14.80 -21.35 -27.91
C ALA A 619 -14.62 -21.97 -26.51
N LEU A 620 -14.90 -21.22 -25.43
CA LEU A 620 -14.78 -21.75 -24.06
C LEU A 620 -15.78 -22.87 -23.74
N CYS A 621 -16.99 -22.84 -24.33
CA CYS A 621 -17.96 -23.91 -24.18
C CYS A 621 -17.44 -25.20 -24.85
N ARG A 622 -16.91 -25.08 -26.08
CA ARG A 622 -16.35 -26.21 -26.84
C ARG A 622 -15.10 -26.78 -26.22
N VAL A 623 -14.18 -25.93 -25.76
CA VAL A 623 -12.98 -26.34 -25.01
C VAL A 623 -13.38 -27.19 -23.81
N ARG A 624 -14.34 -26.73 -22.99
CA ARG A 624 -14.84 -27.51 -21.84
C ARG A 624 -15.43 -28.86 -22.25
N ARG A 625 -16.23 -28.90 -23.32
CA ARG A 625 -16.80 -30.17 -23.82
C ARG A 625 -15.73 -31.13 -24.30
N LEU A 626 -14.70 -30.64 -24.99
CA LEU A 626 -13.59 -31.46 -25.49
C LEU A 626 -12.62 -31.89 -24.37
N GLU A 627 -12.41 -31.06 -23.35
CA GLU A 627 -11.67 -31.41 -22.14
C GLU A 627 -12.33 -32.61 -21.43
N GLN A 628 -13.67 -32.68 -21.45
CA GLN A 628 -14.48 -33.72 -20.81
C GLN A 628 -14.86 -34.90 -21.73
N ALA A 629 -14.61 -34.79 -23.03
CA ALA A 629 -14.97 -35.81 -24.00
C ALA A 629 -14.10 -37.07 -23.80
N ASN A 630 -14.77 -38.22 -23.73
CA ASN A 630 -14.14 -39.54 -23.60
C ASN A 630 -14.35 -40.41 -24.85
N ASP A 631 -15.19 -39.98 -25.79
CA ASP A 631 -15.52 -40.68 -27.02
C ASP A 631 -15.03 -39.90 -28.26
N LEU A 632 -14.54 -40.66 -29.26
CA LEU A 632 -13.96 -40.09 -30.47
C LEU A 632 -15.01 -39.36 -31.33
N SER A 633 -16.28 -39.77 -31.26
CA SER A 633 -17.38 -39.17 -32.04
C SER A 633 -17.70 -37.74 -31.60
N ALA A 634 -17.70 -37.47 -30.29
CA ALA A 634 -17.86 -36.11 -29.78
C ALA A 634 -16.70 -35.19 -30.22
N ILE A 635 -15.47 -35.72 -30.21
CA ILE A 635 -14.28 -34.99 -30.67
C ILE A 635 -14.38 -34.65 -32.16
N GLU A 636 -14.72 -35.63 -33.02
CA GLU A 636 -14.88 -35.43 -34.47
C GLU A 636 -15.98 -34.39 -34.79
N THR A 637 -16.99 -34.23 -33.93
CA THR A 637 -18.10 -33.28 -34.12
C THR A 637 -17.77 -31.87 -33.63
N GLU A 638 -17.16 -31.74 -32.45
CA GLU A 638 -16.97 -30.45 -31.78
C GLU A 638 -15.65 -29.76 -32.17
N LEU A 639 -14.60 -30.54 -32.48
CA LEU A 639 -13.28 -30.01 -32.82
C LEU A 639 -13.28 -29.11 -34.08
N PRO A 640 -13.91 -29.49 -35.22
CA PRO A 640 -13.92 -28.63 -36.41
C PRO A 640 -14.59 -27.26 -36.16
N ARG A 641 -15.62 -27.24 -35.31
CA ARG A 641 -16.32 -26.00 -34.93
C ARG A 641 -15.46 -25.10 -34.05
N LEU A 642 -14.69 -25.68 -33.14
CA LEU A 642 -13.70 -24.94 -32.34
C LEU A 642 -12.58 -24.38 -33.23
N LEU A 643 -12.02 -25.20 -34.13
CA LEU A 643 -10.95 -24.79 -35.05
C LEU A 643 -11.39 -23.63 -35.95
N ALA A 644 -12.64 -23.62 -36.40
CA ALA A 644 -13.19 -22.51 -37.18
C ALA A 644 -13.19 -21.16 -36.44
N ILE A 645 -13.17 -21.18 -35.10
CA ILE A 645 -13.03 -19.98 -34.27
C ILE A 645 -11.55 -19.65 -34.09
N LEU A 646 -10.75 -20.61 -33.62
CA LEU A 646 -9.36 -20.38 -33.22
C LEU A 646 -8.44 -20.02 -34.40
N LYS A 647 -8.73 -20.53 -35.60
CA LYS A 647 -8.00 -20.18 -36.83
C LYS A 647 -8.13 -18.71 -37.24
N LYS A 648 -9.06 -17.95 -36.66
CA LYS A 648 -9.20 -16.50 -36.94
C LYS A 648 -8.03 -15.68 -36.39
N GLY A 649 -7.23 -16.24 -35.48
CA GLY A 649 -6.08 -15.61 -34.85
C GLY A 649 -6.16 -15.64 -33.33
N SER A 650 -5.12 -15.15 -32.65
CA SER A 650 -5.06 -15.12 -31.19
C SER A 650 -6.13 -14.20 -30.58
N LEU A 651 -6.28 -14.28 -29.25
CA LEU A 651 -7.25 -13.47 -28.51
C LEU A 651 -6.77 -12.02 -28.45
N LEU A 652 -7.54 -11.09 -29.03
CA LEU A 652 -7.30 -9.65 -28.97
C LEU A 652 -5.84 -9.20 -29.32
N PRO A 653 -5.27 -9.61 -30.48
CA PRO A 653 -3.85 -9.40 -30.82
C PRO A 653 -3.41 -7.93 -30.93
N ASN A 654 -4.36 -7.00 -31.03
CA ASN A 654 -4.09 -5.56 -31.20
C ASN A 654 -4.19 -4.78 -29.89
N MET A 655 -4.13 -5.45 -28.73
CA MET A 655 -4.21 -4.83 -27.41
C MET A 655 -3.05 -5.26 -26.52
N ASN A 656 -2.35 -4.29 -25.94
CA ASN A 656 -1.13 -4.49 -25.14
C ASN A 656 -1.32 -4.05 -23.68
N GLU A 657 -2.51 -4.28 -23.12
CA GLU A 657 -2.84 -3.84 -21.77
C GLU A 657 -2.44 -4.90 -20.75
N SER A 658 -1.65 -4.52 -19.73
CA SER A 658 -1.10 -5.49 -18.76
C SER A 658 -2.16 -6.27 -17.97
N TRP A 659 -3.35 -5.71 -17.76
CA TRP A 659 -4.45 -6.42 -17.09
C TRP A 659 -5.08 -7.52 -17.96
N LEU A 660 -4.83 -7.51 -19.27
CA LEU A 660 -5.35 -8.48 -20.22
C LEU A 660 -4.45 -9.73 -20.31
N ASP A 661 -3.16 -9.61 -20.00
CA ASP A 661 -2.16 -10.68 -20.09
C ASP A 661 -2.59 -11.99 -19.39
N PRO A 662 -3.15 -11.96 -18.16
CA PRO A 662 -3.59 -13.19 -17.49
C PRO A 662 -4.73 -13.91 -18.22
N TYR A 663 -5.59 -13.18 -18.93
CA TYR A 663 -6.70 -13.76 -19.70
C TYR A 663 -6.19 -14.38 -21.01
N ILE A 664 -5.25 -13.71 -21.68
CA ILE A 664 -4.62 -14.23 -22.89
C ILE A 664 -3.81 -15.49 -22.56
N SER A 665 -2.93 -15.44 -21.55
CA SER A 665 -2.13 -16.61 -21.13
C SER A 665 -3.03 -17.79 -20.81
N ARG A 666 -3.99 -17.62 -19.90
CA ARG A 666 -4.90 -18.71 -19.50
C ARG A 666 -5.66 -19.31 -20.68
N THR A 667 -6.09 -18.49 -21.64
CA THR A 667 -6.81 -18.98 -22.81
C THR A 667 -5.87 -19.74 -23.75
N SER A 668 -4.68 -19.20 -24.02
CA SER A 668 -3.65 -19.83 -24.83
C SER A 668 -3.18 -21.16 -24.23
N ASP A 669 -2.86 -21.19 -22.94
CA ASP A 669 -2.40 -22.38 -22.23
C ASP A 669 -3.43 -23.52 -22.34
N ARG A 670 -4.72 -23.22 -22.10
CA ARG A 670 -5.80 -24.21 -22.26
C ARG A 670 -5.95 -24.72 -23.68
N ILE A 671 -5.80 -23.86 -24.68
CA ILE A 671 -5.86 -24.25 -26.10
C ILE A 671 -4.68 -25.17 -26.45
N ILE A 672 -3.48 -24.84 -25.98
CA ILE A 672 -2.26 -25.62 -26.20
C ILE A 672 -2.39 -26.99 -25.52
N ASP A 673 -2.77 -27.03 -24.25
CA ASP A 673 -2.95 -28.27 -23.48
C ASP A 673 -4.00 -29.19 -24.12
N LEU A 674 -5.13 -28.62 -24.53
CA LEU A 674 -6.16 -29.37 -25.26
C LEU A 674 -5.61 -29.90 -26.60
N GLY A 675 -4.88 -29.09 -27.35
CA GLY A 675 -4.28 -29.48 -28.62
C GLY A 675 -3.27 -30.64 -28.46
N ILE A 676 -2.41 -30.58 -27.44
CA ILE A 676 -1.47 -31.65 -27.10
C ILE A 676 -2.22 -32.92 -26.70
N LYS A 677 -3.27 -32.81 -25.89
CA LYS A 677 -4.15 -33.95 -25.55
C LYS A 677 -4.76 -34.57 -26.81
N LEU A 678 -5.25 -33.76 -27.73
CA LEU A 678 -5.86 -34.23 -28.98
C LEU A 678 -4.85 -34.95 -29.90
N PHE A 679 -3.57 -34.56 -29.91
CA PHE A 679 -2.53 -35.29 -30.63
C PHE A 679 -2.31 -36.73 -30.18
N GLN A 680 -2.68 -37.05 -28.93
CA GLN A 680 -2.59 -38.40 -28.37
C GLN A 680 -3.85 -39.22 -28.66
N LEU A 681 -5.00 -38.56 -28.77
CA LEU A 681 -6.30 -39.22 -28.95
C LEU A 681 -6.66 -39.46 -30.43
N LEU A 682 -6.21 -38.58 -31.33
CA LEU A 682 -6.52 -38.66 -32.76
C LEU A 682 -5.54 -39.60 -33.48
N ASP A 683 -6.09 -40.53 -34.25
CA ASP A 683 -5.29 -41.37 -35.15
C ASP A 683 -4.62 -40.53 -36.26
N GLN A 684 -3.30 -40.68 -36.40
CA GLN A 684 -2.47 -39.86 -37.28
C GLN A 684 -2.76 -40.04 -38.78
N LYS A 685 -3.28 -41.19 -39.21
CA LYS A 685 -3.63 -41.43 -40.62
C LYS A 685 -5.06 -41.03 -40.91
N LYS A 686 -5.99 -41.36 -40.02
CA LYS A 686 -7.43 -41.09 -40.20
C LYS A 686 -7.76 -39.61 -40.06
N HIS A 687 -7.05 -38.88 -39.19
CA HIS A 687 -7.36 -37.48 -38.84
C HIS A 687 -6.23 -36.51 -39.19
N ALA A 688 -5.44 -36.81 -40.23
CA ALA A 688 -4.28 -36.01 -40.61
C ALA A 688 -4.62 -34.51 -40.77
N ASP A 689 -5.72 -34.18 -41.45
CA ASP A 689 -6.15 -32.79 -41.65
C ASP A 689 -6.48 -32.10 -40.32
N LEU A 690 -7.27 -32.74 -39.44
CA LEU A 690 -7.61 -32.16 -38.13
C LEU A 690 -6.37 -31.96 -37.25
N ILE A 691 -5.44 -32.91 -37.25
CA ILE A 691 -4.18 -32.80 -36.49
C ILE A 691 -3.34 -31.64 -37.05
N TYR A 692 -3.29 -31.47 -38.37
CA TYR A 692 -2.61 -30.34 -38.97
C TYR A 692 -3.24 -29.01 -38.55
N GLU A 693 -4.57 -28.92 -38.55
CA GLU A 693 -5.29 -27.73 -38.11
C GLU A 693 -5.09 -27.41 -36.63
N VAL A 694 -5.08 -28.43 -35.76
CA VAL A 694 -4.75 -28.28 -34.34
C VAL A 694 -3.34 -27.77 -34.17
N ALA A 695 -2.37 -28.31 -34.92
CA ALA A 695 -0.99 -27.85 -34.89
C ALA A 695 -0.82 -26.40 -35.38
N GLU A 696 -1.56 -25.99 -36.41
CA GLU A 696 -1.61 -24.60 -36.85
C GLU A 696 -2.13 -23.68 -35.74
N VAL A 697 -3.21 -24.07 -35.06
CA VAL A 697 -3.74 -23.29 -33.93
C VAL A 697 -2.73 -23.20 -32.79
N ILE A 698 -2.08 -24.31 -32.40
CA ILE A 698 -1.02 -24.27 -31.37
C ILE A 698 0.08 -23.30 -31.81
N SER A 699 0.54 -23.35 -33.06
CA SER A 699 1.56 -22.41 -33.59
C SER A 699 1.13 -20.94 -33.58
N LEU A 700 -0.18 -20.62 -33.61
CA LEU A 700 -0.66 -19.24 -33.47
C LEU A 700 -0.52 -18.71 -32.03
N HIS A 701 -0.57 -19.59 -31.03
CA HIS A 701 -0.47 -19.25 -29.61
C HIS A 701 0.95 -19.39 -29.06
N ASP A 702 1.69 -20.40 -29.54
CA ASP A 702 3.10 -20.66 -29.24
C ASP A 702 3.84 -21.01 -30.54
N PRO A 703 4.44 -19.99 -31.22
CA PRO A 703 5.17 -20.19 -32.47
C PRO A 703 6.37 -21.12 -32.36
N LEU A 704 6.90 -21.34 -31.15
CA LEU A 704 8.06 -22.19 -30.88
C LEU A 704 7.69 -23.53 -30.25
N ASN A 705 6.43 -23.96 -30.41
CA ASN A 705 5.95 -25.24 -29.93
C ASN A 705 6.50 -26.42 -30.76
N GLU A 706 7.47 -27.17 -30.21
CA GLU A 706 8.08 -28.30 -30.92
C GLU A 706 7.10 -29.45 -31.25
N PRO A 707 6.17 -29.87 -30.35
CA PRO A 707 5.18 -30.91 -30.69
C PRO A 707 4.31 -30.55 -31.91
N ALA A 708 3.85 -29.29 -31.99
CA ALA A 708 3.08 -28.82 -33.14
C ALA A 708 3.92 -28.79 -34.43
N LEU A 709 5.18 -28.33 -34.34
CA LEU A 709 6.13 -28.38 -35.46
C LEU A 709 6.29 -29.82 -35.97
N GLN A 710 6.53 -30.77 -35.07
CA GLN A 710 6.75 -32.17 -35.43
C GLN A 710 5.53 -32.77 -36.14
N LYS A 711 4.31 -32.52 -35.64
CA LYS A 711 3.07 -32.99 -36.29
C LYS A 711 2.89 -32.38 -37.68
N LYS A 712 3.14 -31.08 -37.86
CA LYS A 712 3.09 -30.40 -39.17
C LYS A 712 4.08 -31.00 -40.17
N LEU A 713 5.34 -31.22 -39.76
CA LEU A 713 6.37 -31.80 -40.61
C LEU A 713 6.05 -33.24 -41.00
N ASN A 714 5.58 -34.06 -40.06
CA ASN A 714 5.21 -35.44 -40.32
C ASN A 714 4.03 -35.57 -41.30
N ILE A 715 3.03 -34.69 -41.21
CA ILE A 715 1.89 -34.71 -42.13
C ILE A 715 2.31 -34.24 -43.53
N LEU A 716 3.03 -33.10 -43.63
CA LEU A 716 3.48 -32.56 -44.92
C LEU A 716 4.45 -33.49 -45.67
N THR A 717 5.31 -34.22 -44.94
CA THR A 717 6.22 -35.19 -45.56
C THR A 717 5.48 -36.44 -46.04
N GLN A 718 4.47 -36.91 -45.30
CA GLN A 718 3.59 -38.02 -45.71
C GLN A 718 2.73 -37.66 -46.94
N ASP A 719 2.31 -36.41 -47.06
CA ASP A 719 1.60 -35.85 -48.22
C ASP A 719 2.49 -35.61 -49.47
N GLY A 720 3.80 -35.85 -49.37
CA GLY A 720 4.77 -35.57 -50.44
C GLY A 720 5.07 -34.08 -50.65
N LYS A 721 4.58 -33.18 -49.77
CA LYS A 721 4.78 -31.72 -49.83
C LYS A 721 6.10 -31.29 -49.18
N LEU A 722 7.22 -31.90 -49.60
CA LEU A 722 8.54 -31.70 -48.98
C LEU A 722 9.02 -30.24 -48.99
N GLY A 723 8.73 -29.48 -50.05
CA GLY A 723 9.08 -28.06 -50.13
C GLY A 723 8.37 -27.21 -49.06
N LEU A 724 7.09 -27.48 -48.79
CA LEU A 724 6.33 -26.79 -47.75
C LEU A 724 6.80 -27.20 -46.35
N ALA A 725 7.08 -28.50 -46.14
CA ALA A 725 7.66 -28.99 -44.88
C ALA A 725 8.99 -28.28 -44.57
N ARG A 726 9.86 -28.11 -45.57
CA ARG A 726 11.13 -27.42 -45.40
C ARG A 726 10.93 -25.94 -45.06
N SER A 727 10.02 -25.26 -45.75
CA SER A 727 9.69 -23.86 -45.47
C SER A 727 9.17 -23.66 -44.05
N VAL A 728 8.35 -24.57 -43.53
CA VAL A 728 7.83 -24.51 -42.15
C VAL A 728 8.97 -24.67 -41.13
N TYR A 729 9.88 -25.62 -41.34
CA TYR A 729 11.05 -25.83 -40.49
C TYR A 729 12.01 -24.63 -40.51
N ASP A 730 12.33 -24.10 -41.69
CA ASP A 730 13.25 -22.97 -41.83
C ASP A 730 12.66 -21.69 -41.19
N HIS A 731 11.34 -21.49 -41.29
CA HIS A 731 10.65 -20.40 -40.59
C HIS A 731 10.74 -20.54 -39.07
N PHE A 732 10.49 -21.74 -38.54
CA PHE A 732 10.62 -22.03 -37.11
C PHE A 732 12.05 -21.78 -36.61
N LYS A 733 13.07 -22.26 -37.34
CA LYS A 733 14.48 -22.02 -37.03
C LYS A 733 14.80 -20.53 -36.95
N LYS A 734 14.30 -19.74 -37.91
CA LYS A 734 14.50 -18.29 -37.95
C LYS A 734 13.89 -17.62 -36.71
N LEU A 735 12.65 -17.96 -36.36
CA LEU A 735 11.99 -17.42 -35.16
C LEU A 735 12.71 -17.82 -33.86
N TYR A 736 13.17 -19.08 -33.78
CA TYR A 736 13.93 -19.58 -32.63
C TYR A 736 15.22 -18.77 -32.44
N PHE A 737 15.97 -18.53 -33.52
CA PHE A 737 17.17 -17.71 -33.49
C PHE A 737 16.87 -16.24 -33.13
N GLU A 738 15.80 -15.66 -33.68
CA GLU A 738 15.41 -14.28 -33.36
C GLU A 738 15.08 -14.10 -31.86
N MET A 739 14.41 -15.06 -31.23
CA MET A 739 14.04 -15.00 -29.82
C MET A 739 15.17 -15.39 -28.86
N TYR A 740 15.92 -16.45 -29.15
CA TYR A 740 16.89 -17.04 -28.23
C TYR A 740 18.36 -16.73 -28.58
N GLN A 741 18.62 -16.15 -29.77
CA GLN A 741 19.97 -15.86 -30.28
C GLN A 741 20.87 -17.10 -30.39
N GLU A 742 20.26 -18.28 -30.55
CA GLU A 742 20.91 -19.58 -30.67
C GLU A 742 20.35 -20.37 -31.86
N ASP A 743 21.18 -21.22 -32.46
CA ASP A 743 20.72 -22.14 -33.51
C ASP A 743 19.83 -23.24 -32.94
N TYR A 744 18.71 -23.52 -33.63
CA TYR A 744 17.81 -24.60 -33.23
C TYR A 744 18.52 -25.98 -33.33
N PRO A 745 18.57 -26.77 -32.24
CA PRO A 745 19.46 -27.92 -32.14
C PRO A 745 18.99 -29.19 -32.87
N LYS A 746 17.68 -29.32 -33.18
CA LYS A 746 17.15 -30.54 -33.82
C LYS A 746 17.13 -30.41 -35.34
N ASP A 747 17.77 -31.36 -36.03
CA ASP A 747 17.79 -31.41 -37.50
C ASP A 747 16.42 -31.85 -38.07
N PHE A 748 16.12 -31.38 -39.28
CA PHE A 748 14.90 -31.69 -40.03
C PHE A 748 14.63 -33.20 -40.10
N LYS A 749 15.69 -34.00 -40.32
CA LYS A 749 15.58 -35.46 -40.39
C LYS A 749 15.07 -36.08 -39.09
N ILE A 750 15.53 -35.59 -37.95
CA ILE A 750 15.16 -36.09 -36.61
C ILE A 750 13.69 -35.77 -36.31
N LEU A 751 13.21 -34.61 -36.75
CA LEU A 751 11.80 -34.22 -36.55
C LEU A 751 10.83 -34.95 -37.49
N THR A 752 11.31 -35.43 -38.64
CA THR A 752 10.52 -36.15 -39.64
C THR A 752 10.62 -37.68 -39.56
N SER A 753 11.51 -38.21 -38.71
CA SER A 753 11.65 -39.65 -38.49
C SER A 753 10.49 -40.18 -37.65
N ARG A 754 9.90 -41.30 -38.08
CA ARG A 754 8.75 -41.95 -37.44
C ARG A 754 9.04 -42.40 -36.01
#